data_AF-A0AAF0ZXD1-F1
#
_entry.id   AF-A0AAF0ZXD1-F1
#
_cell.length_a   1.000
_cell.length_b   1.000
_cell.length_c   1.000
_cell.angle_alpha   90.00
_cell.angle_beta   90.00
_cell.angle_gamma   90.00
#
_symmetry.space_group_name_H-M   'P 1'
#
loop_
_entity.id
_entity.type
_entity.pdbx_description
1 polymer ?
#
loop_
_entity_poly.entity_id
_entity_poly.type
_entity_poly.pdbx_seq_one_letter_code
_entity_poly.pdbx_strand_id
1 'polypeptide(L)'
;MQGHLSAWLVKHELIHRSLGFDYQGIETLQIKPEDWHSIAVIFYVYGYNYLRSQCAYDVAPGGLLASVYHLTRIEDDVDQPEELCIKVFASRRNPRISSIFWVWKSVDFQERESYDMLGISYDNHPRLKRILMPESWIGWPLRVLFARSSRLIPDKANLGFCFPCDGPGRGGTCQVSVWDHVFLGLFLMYNSISVVIFHFSWKMQSDVWGSVSDQGVVTHITGGNFARSSITINGWLRDFLWAQVSRVIQSYGSSLSAYGLFFLGAHFVWAFSLMFLFSGRGYWQELIESIVWAHNKLKVAPATQPRALSIIQGRVVGVTYYLLGGIATTWAFFLARIIADSTTRRIWFGIATAHDFESHDDITEERLYQNIFASHFGQLAIIFLWTSENLLHVAWQGNFESWVQDPLHVRPIAHEIWDPHFGQPAVEAFTRGGALGPVNIAFTGVYQWWYTIGLRTNEDLYTVALFLLFLSAISFIEGLFGVSSLAWTGHLVHVAIPASRGEYVRWNNFLDVLPHPQGLGPLFTGQWNLYAQNPDSSSHLFGTTEGAGTAILTLLGGFHPQTQSLWLTDMAHHHLAIAFIFLVAGHMYRTNFGIGHSMKDLLDAYIPPGGRLGRGHKGLYDTINNSLHFQLGLDLASLGVITSLVAQHMYSLPAYAFIAKDFTTQAALYTHHQYIAGFIMTGAFAHGAIFFIRDYNPEQNEDNVLARMLDHK
;
A
#
# COMPACT_ATOMS: atom_id res chain seq x y z
N MET A 1 37.36 11.35 -38.03
CA MET A 1 37.65 12.79 -37.99
C MET A 1 38.66 13.00 -36.87
N GLN A 2 39.86 13.46 -37.20
CA GLN A 2 40.90 13.76 -36.23
C GLN A 2 40.63 15.16 -35.67
N GLY A 3 40.60 15.32 -34.35
CA GLY A 3 40.30 16.62 -33.74
C GLY A 3 41.49 17.57 -33.79
N HIS A 4 41.22 18.84 -33.48
CA HIS A 4 42.18 19.93 -33.63
C HIS A 4 43.41 19.74 -32.73
N LEU A 5 43.23 19.23 -31.50
CA LEU A 5 44.33 18.99 -30.57
C LEU A 5 45.16 17.77 -30.98
N SER A 6 44.53 16.70 -31.47
CA SER A 6 45.28 15.58 -32.03
C SER A 6 46.16 16.01 -33.21
N ALA A 7 45.66 16.86 -34.11
CA ALA A 7 46.45 17.40 -35.21
C ALA A 7 47.62 18.27 -34.73
N TRP A 8 47.41 19.09 -33.69
CA TRP A 8 48.46 19.90 -33.08
C TRP A 8 49.57 19.04 -32.44
N LEU A 9 49.19 17.97 -31.73
CA LEU A 9 50.14 17.03 -31.11
C LEU A 9 50.98 16.26 -32.15
N VAL A 10 50.38 15.87 -33.29
CA VAL A 10 51.11 15.24 -34.40
C VAL A 10 52.20 16.18 -34.95
N LYS A 11 51.89 17.47 -35.09
CA LYS A 11 52.84 18.48 -35.59
C LYS A 11 54.04 18.69 -34.66
N HIS A 12 53.89 18.42 -33.37
CA HIS A 12 54.95 18.56 -32.35
C HIS A 12 55.58 17.21 -31.96
N GLU A 13 55.35 16.15 -32.75
CA GLU A 13 55.92 14.81 -32.56
C GLU A 13 55.59 14.16 -31.20
N LEU A 14 54.45 14.53 -30.59
CA LEU A 14 54.01 14.00 -29.31
C LEU A 14 53.18 12.72 -29.48
N ILE A 15 53.61 11.65 -28.82
CA ILE A 15 53.00 10.32 -28.93
C ILE A 15 51.63 10.29 -28.25
N HIS A 16 50.58 10.08 -29.04
CA HIS A 16 49.21 9.92 -28.55
C HIS A 16 48.37 9.10 -29.55
N ARG A 17 47.18 8.67 -29.13
CA ARG A 17 46.18 8.05 -30.02
C ARG A 17 44.84 8.77 -29.88
N SER A 18 44.30 9.30 -30.98
CA SER A 18 42.95 9.87 -30.97
C SER A 18 41.89 8.77 -30.85
N LEU A 19 40.92 8.96 -29.95
CA LEU A 19 39.75 8.08 -29.76
C LEU A 19 38.47 8.69 -30.37
N GLY A 20 38.58 9.82 -31.07
CA GLY A 20 37.45 10.54 -31.64
C GLY A 20 36.80 11.50 -30.65
N PHE A 21 35.54 11.84 -30.88
CA PHE A 21 34.74 12.72 -30.04
C PHE A 21 33.73 11.92 -29.23
N ASP A 22 33.41 12.37 -28.01
CA ASP A 22 32.33 11.80 -27.22
C ASP A 22 30.95 12.30 -27.69
N TYR A 23 29.88 11.88 -27.02
CA TYR A 23 28.50 12.22 -27.38
C TYR A 23 28.18 13.72 -27.21
N GLN A 24 29.01 14.48 -26.49
CA GLN A 24 28.88 15.93 -26.32
C GLN A 24 29.79 16.70 -27.30
N GLY A 25 30.51 16.00 -28.16
CA GLY A 25 31.45 16.60 -29.11
C GLY A 25 32.81 16.94 -28.50
N ILE A 26 33.17 16.39 -27.34
CA ILE A 26 34.46 16.62 -26.67
C ILE A 26 35.52 15.67 -27.24
N GLU A 27 36.67 16.22 -27.64
CA GLU A 27 37.78 15.42 -28.18
C GLU A 27 38.35 14.49 -27.09
N THR A 28 38.52 13.21 -27.42
CA THR A 28 39.06 12.20 -26.52
C THR A 28 40.40 11.66 -27.04
N LEU A 29 41.43 11.71 -26.20
CA LEU A 29 42.77 11.21 -26.52
C LEU A 29 43.20 10.10 -25.56
N GLN A 30 43.89 9.10 -26.09
CA GLN A 30 44.58 8.08 -25.33
C GLN A 30 46.06 8.40 -25.24
N ILE A 31 46.59 8.38 -24.01
CA ILE A 31 48.01 8.62 -23.70
C ILE A 31 48.56 7.41 -22.93
N LYS A 32 49.81 7.04 -23.21
CA LYS A 32 50.49 5.98 -22.47
C LYS A 32 50.84 6.45 -21.05
N PRO A 33 50.77 5.58 -20.02
CA PRO A 33 51.11 5.96 -18.65
C PRO A 33 52.48 6.62 -18.47
N GLU A 34 53.47 6.18 -19.25
CA GLU A 34 54.86 6.65 -19.22
C GLU A 34 55.00 8.13 -19.65
N ASP A 35 54.22 8.53 -20.65
CA ASP A 35 54.28 9.87 -21.27
C ASP A 35 53.33 10.87 -20.59
N TRP A 36 52.42 10.38 -19.72
CA TRP A 36 51.29 11.16 -19.22
C TRP A 36 51.70 12.44 -18.49
N HIS A 37 52.68 12.36 -17.58
CA HIS A 37 53.08 13.52 -16.79
C HIS A 37 53.65 14.66 -17.66
N SER A 38 54.49 14.32 -18.63
CA SER A 38 55.08 15.30 -19.55
C SER A 38 54.00 15.95 -20.41
N ILE A 39 53.05 15.17 -20.93
CA ILE A 39 51.95 15.70 -21.75
C ILE A 39 50.97 16.54 -20.91
N ALA A 40 50.72 16.17 -19.66
CA ALA A 40 49.92 16.96 -18.73
C ALA A 40 50.51 18.37 -18.51
N VAL A 41 51.83 18.49 -18.33
CA VAL A 41 52.50 19.79 -18.22
C VAL A 41 52.36 20.59 -19.52
N ILE A 42 52.49 19.94 -20.68
CA ILE A 42 52.31 20.60 -21.99
C ILE A 42 50.88 21.15 -22.13
N PHE A 43 49.85 20.38 -21.76
CA PHE A 43 48.48 20.87 -21.82
C PHE A 43 48.22 22.02 -20.86
N TYR A 44 48.81 21.99 -19.67
CA TYR A 44 48.72 23.12 -18.74
C TYR A 44 49.32 24.40 -19.34
N VAL A 45 50.51 24.29 -19.96
CA VAL A 45 51.16 25.41 -20.66
C VAL A 45 50.37 25.87 -21.89
N TYR A 46 49.70 24.94 -22.58
CA TYR A 46 48.87 25.25 -23.75
C TYR A 46 47.57 26.01 -23.39
N GLY A 47 47.16 26.01 -22.12
CA GLY A 47 46.02 26.79 -21.63
C GLY A 47 44.95 25.98 -20.90
N TYR A 48 45.10 24.66 -20.77
CA TYR A 48 44.19 23.83 -19.95
C TYR A 48 44.49 24.03 -18.46
N ASN A 49 44.11 25.19 -17.94
CA ASN A 49 44.41 25.64 -16.58
C ASN A 49 43.50 25.00 -15.51
N TYR A 50 42.42 24.30 -15.90
CA TYR A 50 41.48 23.69 -14.97
C TYR A 50 41.27 22.20 -15.22
N LEU A 51 41.54 21.38 -14.20
CA LEU A 51 41.13 19.98 -14.17
C LEU A 51 39.73 19.90 -13.55
N ARG A 52 38.73 19.59 -14.38
CA ARG A 52 37.33 19.49 -13.98
C ARG A 52 37.07 18.22 -13.18
N SER A 53 37.61 17.10 -13.64
CA SER A 53 37.46 15.81 -12.94
C SER A 53 38.53 14.81 -13.36
N GLN A 54 38.97 14.00 -12.40
CA GLN A 54 39.66 12.75 -12.65
C GLN A 54 38.79 11.61 -12.10
N CYS A 55 38.65 10.55 -12.89
CA CYS A 55 37.96 9.34 -12.46
C CYS A 55 38.65 8.10 -13.04
N ALA A 56 38.31 6.92 -12.54
CA ALA A 56 38.84 5.68 -13.08
C ALA A 56 37.76 4.61 -13.16
N TYR A 57 37.89 3.69 -14.11
CA TYR A 57 37.00 2.55 -14.24
C TYR A 57 37.73 1.30 -14.72
N ASP A 58 37.11 0.16 -14.45
CA ASP A 58 37.51 -1.16 -14.90
C ASP A 58 36.92 -1.40 -16.30
N VAL A 59 37.77 -1.50 -17.34
CA VAL A 59 37.31 -1.54 -18.74
C VAL A 59 36.54 -2.81 -19.06
N ALA A 60 37.00 -3.95 -18.53
CA ALA A 60 36.39 -5.26 -18.75
C ALA A 60 36.88 -6.26 -17.69
N PRO A 61 36.11 -7.31 -17.37
CA PRO A 61 36.53 -8.36 -16.45
C PRO A 61 37.89 -8.96 -16.86
N GLY A 62 38.91 -8.81 -16.00
CA GLY A 62 40.27 -9.29 -16.28
C GLY A 62 41.09 -8.41 -17.26
N GLY A 63 40.51 -7.35 -17.81
CA GLY A 63 41.13 -6.41 -18.72
C GLY A 63 41.91 -5.27 -18.04
N LEU A 64 42.22 -4.22 -18.82
CA LEU A 64 42.93 -3.01 -18.38
C LEU A 64 42.09 -2.15 -17.43
N LEU A 65 42.77 -1.30 -16.65
CA LEU A 65 42.14 -0.23 -15.88
C LEU A 65 42.33 1.09 -16.64
N ALA A 66 41.33 1.97 -16.63
CA ALA A 66 41.41 3.27 -17.27
C ALA A 66 41.33 4.38 -16.21
N SER A 67 42.28 5.31 -16.25
CA SER A 67 42.21 6.60 -15.55
C SER A 67 41.85 7.68 -16.57
N VAL A 68 40.79 8.42 -16.33
CA VAL A 68 40.25 9.45 -17.21
C VAL A 68 40.39 10.82 -16.57
N TYR A 69 40.79 11.80 -17.36
CA TYR A 69 40.97 13.18 -16.94
C TYR A 69 40.19 14.10 -17.88
N HIS A 70 39.35 14.95 -17.31
CA HIS A 70 38.60 15.98 -18.03
C HIS A 70 39.26 17.33 -17.75
N LEU A 71 39.88 17.88 -18.78
CA LEU A 71 40.58 19.17 -18.75
C LEU A 71 39.69 20.22 -19.43
N THR A 72 39.67 21.41 -18.85
CA THR A 72 38.94 22.56 -19.37
C THR A 72 39.89 23.76 -19.42
N ARG A 73 39.81 24.51 -20.51
CA ARG A 73 40.52 25.79 -20.66
C ARG A 73 39.57 26.91 -20.24
N ILE A 74 39.84 27.50 -19.08
CA ILE A 74 39.06 28.61 -18.54
C ILE A 74 39.70 29.94 -18.97
N GLU A 75 38.90 30.76 -19.62
CA GLU A 75 39.22 32.13 -20.03
C GLU A 75 38.06 33.05 -19.64
N ASP A 76 38.36 34.33 -19.41
CA ASP A 76 37.35 35.33 -19.07
C ASP A 76 36.39 35.56 -20.27
N ASP A 77 35.11 35.79 -20.00
CA ASP A 77 34.05 36.10 -20.98
C ASP A 77 33.77 35.02 -22.05
N VAL A 78 34.01 33.73 -21.74
CA VAL A 78 33.70 32.59 -22.62
C VAL A 78 32.49 31.80 -22.12
N ASP A 79 31.41 31.77 -22.91
CA ASP A 79 30.17 31.03 -22.58
C ASP A 79 30.32 29.50 -22.64
N GLN A 80 31.21 29.00 -23.51
CA GLN A 80 31.51 27.56 -23.65
C GLN A 80 33.02 27.31 -23.71
N PRO A 81 33.65 26.96 -22.57
CA PRO A 81 35.08 26.72 -22.53
C PRO A 81 35.46 25.44 -23.29
N GLU A 82 36.64 25.43 -23.89
CA GLU A 82 37.16 24.27 -24.63
C GLU A 82 37.49 23.12 -23.65
N GLU A 83 36.98 21.92 -23.94
CA GLU A 83 37.14 20.73 -23.10
C GLU A 83 37.90 19.62 -23.82
N LEU A 84 38.67 18.86 -23.05
CA LEU A 84 39.49 17.75 -23.53
C LEU A 84 39.40 16.56 -22.57
N CYS A 85 39.11 15.37 -23.09
CA CYS A 85 39.09 14.13 -22.33
C CYS A 85 40.34 13.29 -22.60
N ILE A 86 41.11 12.98 -21.57
CA ILE A 86 42.28 12.09 -21.66
C ILE A 86 41.97 10.75 -21.01
N LYS A 87 42.30 9.65 -21.67
CA LYS A 87 42.22 8.28 -21.14
C LYS A 87 43.61 7.64 -21.08
N VAL A 88 44.05 7.30 -19.87
CA VAL A 88 45.30 6.60 -19.61
C VAL A 88 44.99 5.17 -19.17
N PHE A 89 45.42 4.19 -19.95
CA PHE A 89 45.15 2.78 -19.65
C PHE A 89 46.35 2.12 -18.96
N ALA A 90 46.10 1.48 -17.83
CA ALA A 90 47.10 0.81 -17.00
C ALA A 90 46.82 -0.70 -16.89
N SER A 91 47.88 -1.50 -16.77
CA SER A 91 47.79 -2.95 -16.62
C SER A 91 47.24 -3.32 -15.23
N ARG A 92 46.25 -4.22 -15.15
CA ARG A 92 45.67 -4.65 -13.87
C ARG A 92 46.67 -5.29 -12.90
N ARG A 93 47.69 -5.97 -13.43
CA ARG A 93 48.72 -6.65 -12.60
C ARG A 93 49.65 -5.66 -11.92
N ASN A 94 49.94 -4.55 -12.59
CA ASN A 94 50.81 -3.49 -12.07
C ASN A 94 50.31 -2.11 -12.57
N PRO A 95 49.20 -1.59 -12.04
CA PRO A 95 48.57 -0.39 -12.56
C PRO A 95 49.25 0.85 -11.97
N ARG A 96 50.34 1.31 -12.58
CA ARG A 96 51.06 2.52 -12.18
C ARG A 96 50.89 3.61 -13.23
N ILE A 97 50.59 4.82 -12.77
CA ILE A 97 50.46 6.04 -13.58
C ILE A 97 51.16 7.17 -12.83
N SER A 98 51.82 8.10 -13.52
CA SER A 98 52.39 9.27 -12.85
C SER A 98 51.29 10.24 -12.40
N SER A 99 51.35 10.70 -11.15
CA SER A 99 50.42 11.70 -10.60
C SER A 99 50.57 13.05 -11.31
N ILE A 100 49.45 13.74 -11.47
CA ILE A 100 49.41 15.13 -11.96
C ILE A 100 49.10 16.14 -10.85
N PHE A 101 49.17 15.73 -9.57
CA PHE A 101 48.91 16.60 -8.42
C PHE A 101 49.71 17.91 -8.44
N TRP A 102 50.96 17.84 -8.90
CA TRP A 102 51.83 19.01 -8.98
C TRP A 102 51.48 19.95 -10.15
N VAL A 103 50.68 19.49 -11.12
CA VAL A 103 50.13 20.31 -12.22
C VAL A 103 48.78 20.88 -11.79
N TRP A 104 47.83 20.03 -11.43
CA TRP A 104 46.54 20.44 -10.87
C TRP A 104 46.35 19.83 -9.48
N LYS A 105 46.41 20.69 -8.45
CA LYS A 105 46.24 20.27 -7.05
C LYS A 105 44.85 19.70 -6.75
N SER A 106 43.85 19.99 -7.59
CA SER A 106 42.49 19.47 -7.45
C SER A 106 42.40 17.95 -7.56
N VAL A 107 43.40 17.28 -8.16
CA VAL A 107 43.39 15.83 -8.35
C VAL A 107 43.63 15.03 -7.06
N ASP A 108 44.02 15.66 -5.94
CA ASP A 108 44.41 14.97 -4.69
C ASP A 108 43.42 13.87 -4.30
N PHE A 109 42.16 14.27 -4.11
CA PHE A 109 41.13 13.34 -3.67
C PHE A 109 40.75 12.34 -4.76
N GLN A 110 40.78 12.75 -6.02
CA GLN A 110 40.34 11.94 -7.16
C GLN A 110 41.33 10.78 -7.45
N GLU A 111 42.64 11.08 -7.47
CA GLU A 111 43.67 10.04 -7.64
C GLU A 111 43.71 9.09 -6.44
N ARG A 112 43.48 9.60 -5.23
CA ARG A 112 43.38 8.77 -4.03
C ARG A 112 42.12 7.90 -3.99
N GLU A 113 41.01 8.39 -4.52
CA GLU A 113 39.78 7.60 -4.72
C GLU A 113 40.04 6.47 -5.72
N SER A 114 40.66 6.79 -6.86
CA SER A 114 41.04 5.83 -7.90
C SER A 114 42.00 4.76 -7.35
N TYR A 115 42.96 5.16 -6.51
CA TYR A 115 43.81 4.22 -5.77
C TYR A 115 42.99 3.35 -4.82
N ASP A 116 42.13 3.93 -3.99
CA ASP A 116 41.40 3.21 -2.95
C ASP A 116 40.33 2.24 -3.49
N MET A 117 39.72 2.58 -4.62
CA MET A 117 38.63 1.82 -5.20
C MET A 117 39.10 0.79 -6.23
N LEU A 118 40.09 1.15 -7.07
CA LEU A 118 40.54 0.35 -8.21
C LEU A 118 42.00 -0.08 -8.09
N GLY A 119 42.75 0.43 -7.12
CA GLY A 119 44.14 0.05 -6.87
C GLY A 119 45.13 0.58 -7.90
N ILE A 120 44.82 1.68 -8.60
CA ILE A 120 45.76 2.36 -9.51
C ILE A 120 46.73 3.19 -8.66
N SER A 121 48.03 2.89 -8.73
CA SER A 121 49.06 3.62 -8.00
C SER A 121 49.49 4.86 -8.78
N TYR A 122 49.32 6.04 -8.17
CA TYR A 122 49.76 7.31 -8.72
C TYR A 122 51.12 7.70 -8.17
N ASP A 123 52.16 7.54 -8.99
CA ASP A 123 53.55 7.81 -8.59
C ASP A 123 53.76 9.31 -8.38
N ASN A 124 54.55 9.69 -7.36
CA ASN A 124 54.81 11.07 -6.94
C ASN A 124 53.62 11.85 -6.34
N HIS A 125 52.49 11.19 -6.07
CA HIS A 125 51.40 11.79 -5.31
C HIS A 125 51.82 11.97 -3.82
N PRO A 126 51.68 13.16 -3.21
CA PRO A 126 52.25 13.46 -1.90
C PRO A 126 51.64 12.65 -0.74
N ARG A 127 50.42 12.13 -0.92
CA ARG A 127 49.72 11.35 0.12
C ARG A 127 48.83 10.27 -0.49
N LEU A 128 49.43 9.34 -1.25
CA LEU A 128 48.66 8.22 -1.80
C LEU A 128 48.32 7.19 -0.71
N LYS A 129 47.21 7.43 -0.01
CA LYS A 129 46.61 6.54 0.99
C LYS A 129 45.13 6.39 0.72
N ARG A 130 44.55 5.28 1.19
CA ARG A 130 43.10 5.04 1.17
C ARG A 130 42.36 6.23 1.78
N ILE A 131 41.20 6.57 1.22
CA ILE A 131 40.39 7.72 1.67
C ILE A 131 38.93 7.37 1.97
N LEU A 132 38.40 6.33 1.33
CA LEU A 132 37.06 5.82 1.51
C LEU A 132 37.07 4.54 2.36
N MET A 133 38.00 3.61 2.11
CA MET A 133 38.09 2.34 2.83
C MET A 133 39.03 2.42 4.03
N PRO A 134 38.75 1.67 5.12
CA PRO A 134 39.64 1.60 6.27
C PRO A 134 41.01 1.03 5.87
N GLU A 135 42.07 1.43 6.58
CA GLU A 135 43.45 0.97 6.30
C GLU A 135 43.59 -0.56 6.40
N SER A 136 42.74 -1.24 7.17
CA SER A 136 42.67 -2.70 7.29
C SER A 136 42.01 -3.40 6.10
N TRP A 137 41.44 -2.66 5.14
CA TRP A 137 40.71 -3.25 4.01
C TRP A 137 41.65 -3.97 3.04
N ILE A 138 41.35 -5.25 2.79
CA ILE A 138 42.10 -6.10 1.87
C ILE A 138 41.40 -6.11 0.50
N GLY A 139 42.09 -5.61 -0.53
CA GLY A 139 41.60 -5.61 -1.92
C GLY A 139 41.07 -4.25 -2.42
N TRP A 140 40.43 -4.27 -3.58
CA TRP A 140 39.99 -3.06 -4.31
C TRP A 140 38.52 -3.22 -4.76
N PRO A 141 37.56 -2.55 -4.07
CA PRO A 141 36.13 -2.84 -4.19
C PRO A 141 35.53 -2.73 -5.59
N LEU A 142 36.02 -1.78 -6.42
CA LEU A 142 35.45 -1.53 -7.75
C LEU A 142 36.10 -2.35 -8.87
N ARG A 143 36.99 -3.29 -8.54
CA ARG A 143 37.45 -4.27 -9.54
C ARG A 143 36.34 -5.28 -9.80
N VAL A 144 35.96 -5.47 -11.06
CA VAL A 144 34.81 -6.31 -11.47
C VAL A 144 34.90 -7.76 -10.98
N LEU A 145 36.12 -8.28 -10.79
CA LEU A 145 36.36 -9.62 -10.21
C LEU A 145 36.05 -9.71 -8.71
N PHE A 146 36.11 -8.60 -7.96
CA PHE A 146 35.73 -8.54 -6.54
C PHE A 146 34.20 -8.49 -6.37
N ALA A 147 33.50 -7.80 -7.27
CA ALA A 147 32.03 -7.71 -7.28
C ALA A 147 31.34 -9.05 -7.61
N ARG A 148 31.95 -9.91 -8.45
CA ARG A 148 31.38 -11.23 -8.83
C ARG A 148 31.48 -12.31 -7.75
N SER A 149 32.31 -12.11 -6.72
CA SER A 149 32.37 -12.99 -5.55
C SER A 149 31.47 -12.55 -4.40
N SER A 150 30.80 -11.38 -4.49
CA SER A 150 29.76 -11.00 -3.53
C SER A 150 28.42 -11.59 -3.97
N ARG A 151 28.09 -12.77 -3.41
CA ARG A 151 26.71 -13.25 -3.37
C ARG A 151 25.92 -12.34 -2.43
N LEU A 152 24.65 -12.14 -2.79
CA LEU A 152 23.77 -11.05 -2.36
C LEU A 152 23.57 -10.94 -0.84
N ILE A 153 22.99 -9.79 -0.49
CA ILE A 153 22.55 -9.14 0.76
C ILE A 153 22.40 -9.95 2.08
N PRO A 154 21.94 -11.22 2.16
CA PRO A 154 21.64 -11.83 3.47
C PRO A 154 22.84 -12.10 4.39
N ASP A 155 24.05 -12.31 3.85
CA ASP A 155 25.23 -12.69 4.67
C ASP A 155 25.98 -11.49 5.30
N LYS A 156 25.55 -10.24 5.06
CA LYS A 156 26.29 -9.04 5.50
C LYS A 156 26.23 -8.76 7.00
N ALA A 157 25.21 -9.25 7.70
CA ALA A 157 25.11 -9.15 9.16
C ALA A 157 26.23 -9.93 9.87
N ASN A 158 26.70 -11.03 9.26
CA ASN A 158 27.73 -11.90 9.83
C ASN A 158 29.16 -11.43 9.54
N LEU A 159 29.34 -10.46 8.63
CA LEU A 159 30.67 -9.98 8.18
C LEU A 159 31.05 -8.61 8.75
N GLY A 160 30.19 -7.98 9.57
CA GLY A 160 30.48 -6.71 10.25
C GLY A 160 30.55 -5.48 9.33
N PHE A 161 30.05 -5.57 8.10
CA PHE A 161 30.00 -4.43 7.18
C PHE A 161 28.71 -3.62 7.40
N CYS A 162 28.86 -2.42 7.97
CA CYS A 162 27.81 -1.40 7.97
C CYS A 162 27.79 -0.65 6.63
N PHE A 163 26.65 -0.10 6.22
CA PHE A 163 26.63 0.77 5.05
C PHE A 163 27.46 2.04 5.33
N PRO A 164 28.10 2.67 4.32
CA PRO A 164 28.78 3.95 4.49
C PRO A 164 27.88 5.06 5.08
N CYS A 165 26.56 4.90 4.99
CA CYS A 165 25.54 5.79 5.55
C CYS A 165 25.24 5.58 7.04
N ASP A 166 25.71 4.48 7.66
CA ASP A 166 25.46 4.15 9.07
C ASP A 166 26.56 4.65 10.02
N GLY A 167 27.55 5.38 9.50
CA GLY A 167 28.63 5.97 10.29
C GLY A 167 28.33 7.40 10.76
N PRO A 168 28.75 7.81 11.97
CA PRO A 168 28.55 9.17 12.48
C PRO A 168 29.36 10.24 11.70
N GLY A 169 30.28 9.83 10.82
CA GLY A 169 31.31 10.68 10.22
C GLY A 169 30.89 11.53 9.02
N ARG A 170 30.33 10.98 7.93
CA ARG A 170 29.99 11.75 6.70
C ARG A 170 28.88 11.04 5.93
N GLY A 171 27.72 11.69 5.83
CA GLY A 171 26.49 11.09 5.31
C GLY A 171 26.40 11.13 3.79
N GLY A 172 26.30 9.95 3.17
CA GLY A 172 25.80 9.79 1.82
C GLY A 172 24.28 9.53 1.82
N THR A 173 23.59 10.06 0.82
CA THR A 173 22.15 9.91 0.57
C THR A 173 21.84 8.55 -0.05
N CYS A 174 21.41 7.56 0.73
CA CYS A 174 20.80 6.35 0.20
C CYS A 174 19.31 6.31 0.60
N GLN A 175 18.44 6.79 -0.31
CA GLN A 175 16.98 6.66 -0.21
C GLN A 175 16.52 5.27 -0.65
N VAL A 176 16.95 4.22 0.05
CA VAL A 176 16.52 2.83 -0.25
C VAL A 176 16.26 2.05 1.05
N SER A 177 15.96 2.75 2.14
CA SER A 177 15.54 2.11 3.38
C SER A 177 14.04 1.84 3.35
N VAL A 178 13.62 0.70 3.88
CA VAL A 178 12.19 0.41 4.13
C VAL A 178 11.55 1.53 4.97
N TRP A 179 12.32 2.15 5.87
CA TRP A 179 11.88 3.30 6.63
C TRP A 179 11.54 4.52 5.75
N ASP A 180 12.25 4.74 4.63
CA ASP A 180 11.94 5.83 3.69
C ASP A 180 10.53 5.68 3.10
N HIS A 181 10.12 4.45 2.84
CA HIS A 181 8.81 4.12 2.29
C HIS A 181 7.72 4.25 3.35
N VAL A 182 7.99 3.81 4.58
CA VAL A 182 7.07 3.99 5.73
C VAL A 182 6.88 5.48 6.02
N PHE A 183 7.94 6.30 5.99
CA PHE A 183 7.84 7.73 6.21
C PHE A 183 7.07 8.45 5.11
N LEU A 184 7.34 8.13 3.83
CA LEU A 184 6.60 8.68 2.70
C LEU A 184 5.12 8.25 2.75
N GLY A 185 4.85 7.00 3.12
CA GLY A 185 3.50 6.47 3.30
C GLY A 185 2.73 7.19 4.41
N LEU A 186 3.33 7.33 5.60
CA LEU A 186 2.73 8.07 6.72
C LEU A 186 2.52 9.55 6.39
N PHE A 187 3.45 10.16 5.65
CA PHE A 187 3.34 11.54 5.18
C PHE A 187 2.13 11.70 4.24
N LEU A 188 2.04 10.89 3.19
CA LEU A 188 0.93 10.96 2.22
C LEU A 188 -0.41 10.62 2.88
N MET A 189 -0.44 9.60 3.74
CA MET A 189 -1.62 9.25 4.53
C MET A 189 -2.09 10.41 5.39
N TYR A 190 -1.19 11.03 6.19
CA TYR A 190 -1.56 12.12 7.08
C TYR A 190 -2.03 13.38 6.32
N ASN A 191 -1.37 13.75 5.22
CA ASN A 191 -1.82 14.89 4.41
C ASN A 191 -3.17 14.61 3.76
N SER A 192 -3.37 13.41 3.19
CA SER A 192 -4.65 13.03 2.60
C SER A 192 -5.78 13.07 3.62
N ILE A 193 -5.55 12.51 4.83
CA ILE A 193 -6.51 12.58 5.93
C ILE A 193 -6.76 14.02 6.36
N SER A 194 -5.71 14.83 6.52
CA SER A 194 -5.84 16.24 6.92
C SER A 194 -6.62 17.07 5.89
N VAL A 195 -6.35 16.87 4.61
CA VAL A 195 -7.05 17.50 3.48
C VAL A 195 -8.54 17.17 3.54
N VAL A 196 -8.89 15.89 3.72
CA VAL A 196 -10.29 15.45 3.87
C VAL A 196 -10.92 16.09 5.11
N ILE A 197 -10.25 16.05 6.26
CA ILE A 197 -10.74 16.64 7.52
C ILE A 197 -10.96 18.15 7.37
N PHE A 198 -10.03 18.90 6.78
CA PHE A 198 -10.18 20.35 6.57
C PHE A 198 -11.27 20.67 5.55
N HIS A 199 -11.43 19.85 4.51
CA HIS A 199 -12.48 20.00 3.52
C HIS A 199 -13.87 19.82 4.16
N PHE A 200 -14.07 18.75 4.92
CA PHE A 200 -15.31 18.51 5.65
C PHE A 200 -15.53 19.52 6.78
N SER A 201 -14.48 19.92 7.50
CA SER A 201 -14.57 20.98 8.51
C SER A 201 -14.99 22.33 7.91
N TRP A 202 -14.52 22.67 6.70
CA TRP A 202 -14.98 23.87 5.99
C TRP A 202 -16.44 23.78 5.61
N LYS A 203 -16.89 22.61 5.14
CA LYS A 203 -18.30 22.32 4.84
C LYS A 203 -19.19 22.48 6.07
N MET A 204 -18.75 21.93 7.21
CA MET A 204 -19.46 22.10 8.48
C MET A 204 -19.52 23.57 8.91
N GLN A 205 -18.49 24.37 8.66
CA GLN A 205 -18.48 25.80 9.00
C GLN A 205 -19.27 26.69 8.04
N SER A 206 -19.41 26.28 6.77
CA SER A 206 -20.13 27.03 5.75
C SER A 206 -21.62 26.73 5.72
N ASP A 207 -21.99 25.49 6.02
CA ASP A 207 -23.36 25.02 5.82
C ASP A 207 -24.04 24.73 7.18
N VAL A 208 -23.35 24.05 8.08
CA VAL A 208 -23.95 23.50 9.32
C VAL A 208 -23.89 24.48 10.49
N TRP A 209 -22.74 25.10 10.75
CA TRP A 209 -22.57 26.00 11.88
C TRP A 209 -22.88 27.43 11.45
N GLY A 210 -24.09 27.90 11.77
CA GLY A 210 -24.55 29.27 11.58
C GLY A 210 -25.36 29.77 12.79
N SER A 211 -25.40 31.09 12.98
CA SER A 211 -26.28 31.72 13.96
C SER A 211 -27.47 32.35 13.26
N VAL A 212 -28.67 32.09 13.79
CA VAL A 212 -29.92 32.69 13.30
C VAL A 212 -30.21 33.94 14.13
N SER A 213 -30.39 35.08 13.48
CA SER A 213 -30.81 36.31 14.18
C SER A 213 -32.29 36.23 14.58
N ASP A 214 -32.72 37.11 15.50
CA ASP A 214 -34.13 37.23 15.91
C ASP A 214 -35.08 37.55 14.73
N GLN A 215 -34.55 37.95 13.58
CA GLN A 215 -35.28 38.18 12.33
C GLN A 215 -35.22 37.00 11.34
N GLY A 216 -34.70 35.85 11.75
CA GLY A 216 -34.61 34.63 10.94
C GLY A 216 -33.48 34.62 9.90
N VAL A 217 -32.53 35.55 9.97
CA VAL A 217 -31.41 35.62 9.02
C VAL A 217 -30.26 34.73 9.51
N VAL A 218 -29.90 33.74 8.71
CA VAL A 218 -28.78 32.81 8.99
C VAL A 218 -27.46 33.45 8.61
N THR A 219 -26.52 33.53 9.55
CA THR A 219 -25.15 33.98 9.31
C THR A 219 -24.16 32.87 9.64
N HIS A 220 -23.36 32.46 8.65
CA HIS A 220 -22.38 31.37 8.81
C HIS A 220 -21.04 31.86 9.36
N ILE A 221 -20.32 30.97 10.04
CA ILE A 221 -19.10 31.32 10.77
C ILE A 221 -17.88 31.45 9.84
N THR A 222 -18.01 31.30 8.52
CA THR A 222 -16.91 31.56 7.57
C THR A 222 -17.42 32.28 6.33
N GLY A 223 -16.66 33.26 5.83
CA GLY A 223 -16.94 33.90 4.54
C GLY A 223 -16.36 33.06 3.40
N GLY A 224 -17.15 32.77 2.38
CA GLY A 224 -16.75 31.98 1.21
C GLY A 224 -17.93 31.22 0.61
N ASN A 225 -17.89 30.89 -0.68
CA ASN A 225 -18.93 30.10 -1.34
C ASN A 225 -18.44 28.65 -1.48
N PHE A 226 -18.66 27.84 -0.43
CA PHE A 226 -18.25 26.43 -0.41
C PHE A 226 -18.78 25.67 -1.63
N ALA A 227 -20.05 25.88 -1.99
CA ALA A 227 -20.70 25.22 -3.12
C ALA A 227 -20.01 25.45 -4.47
N ARG A 228 -19.35 26.61 -4.67
CA ARG A 228 -18.66 26.94 -5.92
C ARG A 228 -17.17 26.63 -5.89
N SER A 229 -16.53 26.79 -4.74
CA SER A 229 -15.07 26.76 -4.63
C SER A 229 -14.50 25.41 -4.20
N SER A 230 -15.31 24.54 -3.58
CA SER A 230 -14.89 23.18 -3.16
C SER A 230 -14.54 22.24 -4.32
N ILE A 231 -15.02 22.55 -5.53
CA ILE A 231 -14.96 21.66 -6.71
C ILE A 231 -13.55 21.57 -7.31
N THR A 232 -12.62 22.46 -6.94
CA THR A 232 -11.22 22.41 -7.41
C THR A 232 -10.27 22.59 -6.26
N ILE A 233 -9.16 21.83 -6.23
CA ILE A 233 -8.15 21.90 -5.16
C ILE A 233 -7.64 23.33 -4.98
N ASN A 234 -7.33 24.03 -6.08
CA ASN A 234 -6.84 25.41 -6.02
C ASN A 234 -7.92 26.41 -5.55
N GLY A 235 -9.18 26.21 -5.94
CA GLY A 235 -10.29 27.05 -5.52
C GLY A 235 -10.62 26.88 -4.03
N TRP A 236 -10.65 25.63 -3.58
CA TRP A 236 -10.88 25.27 -2.19
C TRP A 236 -9.76 25.80 -1.31
N LEU A 237 -8.50 25.49 -1.64
CA LEU A 237 -7.36 25.87 -0.81
C LEU A 237 -7.26 27.41 -0.70
N ARG A 238 -7.47 28.15 -1.80
CA ARG A 238 -7.45 29.62 -1.79
C ARG A 238 -8.54 30.20 -0.90
N ASP A 239 -9.80 29.81 -1.11
CA ASP A 239 -10.94 30.43 -0.44
C ASP A 239 -11.02 29.99 1.03
N PHE A 240 -10.70 28.74 1.33
CA PHE A 240 -10.54 28.25 2.71
C PHE A 240 -9.42 28.98 3.45
N LEU A 241 -8.21 29.08 2.86
CA LEU A 241 -7.10 29.80 3.50
C LEU A 241 -7.46 31.27 3.71
N TRP A 242 -8.07 31.94 2.73
CA TRP A 242 -8.47 33.35 2.87
C TRP A 242 -9.56 33.56 3.94
N ALA A 243 -10.56 32.69 3.96
CA ALA A 243 -11.64 32.69 4.96
C ALA A 243 -11.14 32.50 6.39
N GLN A 244 -10.02 31.79 6.55
CA GLN A 244 -9.52 31.35 7.86
C GLN A 244 -8.35 32.22 8.34
N VAL A 245 -7.45 32.62 7.44
CA VAL A 245 -6.32 33.53 7.74
C VAL A 245 -6.82 34.91 8.15
N SER A 246 -7.87 35.43 7.51
CA SER A 246 -8.48 36.72 7.90
C SER A 246 -8.98 36.72 9.35
N ARG A 247 -9.50 35.60 9.85
CA ARG A 247 -9.99 35.45 11.23
C ARG A 247 -8.84 35.35 12.25
N VAL A 248 -7.74 34.68 11.89
CA VAL A 248 -6.53 34.61 12.73
C VAL A 248 -5.88 35.99 12.85
N ILE A 249 -5.80 36.75 11.75
CA ILE A 249 -5.29 38.14 11.75
C ILE A 249 -6.17 39.07 12.61
N GLN A 250 -7.49 38.90 12.55
CA GLN A 250 -8.45 39.69 13.33
C GLN A 250 -8.59 39.25 14.80
N SER A 251 -8.00 38.11 15.19
CA SER A 251 -8.06 37.61 16.57
C SER A 251 -7.16 38.37 17.56
N TYR A 252 -6.29 39.26 17.05
CA TYR A 252 -5.36 40.05 17.83
C TYR A 252 -6.12 41.00 18.78
N GLY A 253 -5.90 40.86 20.10
CA GLY A 253 -6.62 41.62 21.13
C GLY A 253 -7.94 40.99 21.63
N SER A 254 -8.29 39.78 21.17
CA SER A 254 -9.44 39.00 21.66
C SER A 254 -9.02 37.87 22.62
N SER A 255 -9.99 37.25 23.32
CA SER A 255 -9.78 36.04 24.12
C SER A 255 -9.31 34.83 23.31
N LEU A 256 -9.41 34.88 21.98
CA LEU A 256 -8.96 33.85 21.05
C LEU A 256 -7.51 34.04 20.56
N SER A 257 -6.88 35.16 20.92
CA SER A 257 -5.51 35.50 20.49
C SER A 257 -4.46 34.44 20.84
N ALA A 258 -4.62 33.77 21.99
CA ALA A 258 -3.74 32.67 22.41
C ALA A 258 -3.79 31.47 21.46
N TYR A 259 -4.97 31.15 20.90
CA TYR A 259 -5.13 30.06 19.94
C TYR A 259 -4.61 30.42 18.55
N GLY A 260 -4.74 31.69 18.15
CA GLY A 260 -4.12 32.20 16.92
C GLY A 260 -2.58 32.10 16.96
N LEU A 261 -1.98 32.43 18.11
CA LEU A 261 -0.53 32.26 18.33
C LEU A 261 -0.12 30.79 18.41
N PHE A 262 -0.92 29.95 19.06
CA PHE A 262 -0.67 28.51 19.13
C PHE A 262 -0.78 27.84 17.76
N PHE A 263 -1.76 28.22 16.94
CA PHE A 263 -1.86 27.81 15.54
C PHE A 263 -0.64 28.23 14.74
N LEU A 264 -0.24 29.51 14.80
CA LEU A 264 0.92 30.00 14.06
C LEU A 264 2.22 29.28 14.46
N GLY A 265 2.42 29.06 15.76
CA GLY A 265 3.55 28.31 16.29
C GLY A 265 3.54 26.84 15.89
N ALA A 266 2.40 26.16 16.01
CA ALA A 266 2.24 24.75 15.62
C ALA A 266 2.39 24.56 14.11
N HIS A 267 1.85 25.49 13.31
CA HIS A 267 1.93 25.46 11.85
C HIS A 267 3.36 25.71 11.38
N PHE A 268 4.09 26.62 12.04
CA PHE A 268 5.52 26.80 11.83
C PHE A 268 6.29 25.52 12.15
N VAL A 269 6.03 24.88 13.29
CA VAL A 269 6.67 23.60 13.65
C VAL A 269 6.34 22.53 12.62
N TRP A 270 5.09 22.40 12.19
CA TRP A 270 4.66 21.44 11.17
C TRP A 270 5.33 21.67 9.81
N ALA A 271 5.29 22.90 9.28
CA ALA A 271 5.87 23.27 8.00
C ALA A 271 7.40 23.18 8.01
N PHE A 272 8.04 23.56 9.13
CA PHE A 272 9.48 23.43 9.30
C PHE A 272 9.92 21.97 9.45
N SER A 273 9.09 21.12 10.06
CA SER A 273 9.33 19.67 10.20
C SER A 273 9.26 18.91 8.88
N LEU A 274 8.44 19.37 7.92
CA LEU A 274 8.44 18.89 6.53
C LEU A 274 9.85 18.96 5.91
N MET A 275 10.59 20.02 6.24
CA MET A 275 11.92 20.24 5.68
C MET A 275 12.92 19.20 6.23
N PHE A 276 12.80 18.76 7.48
CA PHE A 276 13.61 17.67 8.04
C PHE A 276 13.32 16.30 7.40
N LEU A 277 12.15 16.12 6.78
CA LEU A 277 11.75 14.88 6.10
C LEU A 277 12.29 14.81 4.66
N PHE A 278 12.38 15.94 3.96
CA PHE A 278 12.76 15.98 2.53
C PHE A 278 14.18 16.47 2.22
N SER A 279 14.78 17.31 3.07
CA SER A 279 16.11 17.85 2.77
C SER A 279 17.22 16.98 3.38
N GLY A 280 18.17 16.58 2.54
CA GLY A 280 19.30 15.75 2.92
C GLY A 280 20.20 16.43 3.95
N ARG A 281 20.88 15.61 4.78
CA ARG A 281 21.81 16.01 5.87
C ARG A 281 22.75 17.18 5.49
N GLY A 282 23.19 17.28 4.23
CA GLY A 282 24.12 18.30 3.77
C GLY A 282 23.60 19.75 3.85
N TYR A 283 22.31 19.99 3.61
CA TYR A 283 21.77 21.36 3.55
C TYR A 283 21.67 22.02 4.93
N TRP A 284 21.34 21.22 5.96
CA TRP A 284 21.23 21.70 7.34
C TRP A 284 22.55 21.78 8.06
N GLN A 285 23.48 20.88 7.74
CA GLN A 285 24.77 20.87 8.41
C GLN A 285 25.56 22.14 8.08
N GLU A 286 25.55 22.60 6.83
CA GLU A 286 26.16 23.87 6.41
C GLU A 286 25.48 25.10 7.06
N LEU A 287 24.14 25.11 7.18
CA LEU A 287 23.41 26.19 7.84
C LEU A 287 23.68 26.23 9.35
N ILE A 288 23.64 25.08 10.02
CA ILE A 288 23.90 24.98 11.46
C ILE A 288 25.37 25.30 11.77
N GLU A 289 26.32 24.82 10.97
CA GLU A 289 27.74 25.16 11.10
C GLU A 289 27.97 26.65 10.84
N SER A 290 27.27 27.27 9.89
CA SER A 290 27.30 28.72 9.64
C SER A 290 26.73 29.55 10.79
N ILE A 291 25.59 29.13 11.36
CA ILE A 291 24.98 29.78 12.53
C ILE A 291 25.88 29.62 13.76
N VAL A 292 26.49 28.46 13.96
CA VAL A 292 27.42 28.18 15.08
C VAL A 292 28.71 28.98 14.93
N TRP A 293 29.24 29.08 13.72
CA TRP A 293 30.36 29.96 13.41
C TRP A 293 30.01 31.42 13.73
N ALA A 294 28.83 31.89 13.34
CA ALA A 294 28.34 33.24 13.65
C ALA A 294 28.16 33.46 15.16
N HIS A 295 27.56 32.50 15.89
CA HIS A 295 27.38 32.56 17.35
C HIS A 295 28.72 32.54 18.10
N ASN A 296 29.71 31.76 17.63
CA ASN A 296 31.06 31.76 18.19
C ASN A 296 31.80 33.07 17.92
N LYS A 297 31.62 33.67 16.74
CA LYS A 297 32.19 35.00 16.42
C LYS A 297 31.53 36.12 17.21
N LEU A 298 30.21 36.08 17.40
CA LEU A 298 29.43 37.07 18.14
C LEU A 298 29.40 36.82 19.67
N LYS A 299 30.00 35.72 20.16
CA LYS A 299 30.05 35.29 21.57
C LYS A 299 28.68 35.17 22.27
N VAL A 300 27.63 34.87 21.51
CA VAL A 300 26.25 34.82 22.04
C VAL A 300 25.98 33.54 22.86
N ALA A 301 26.60 32.41 22.49
CA ALA A 301 26.46 31.13 23.21
C ALA A 301 27.69 30.22 23.02
N PRO A 302 28.85 30.55 23.63
CA PRO A 302 30.13 29.90 23.35
C PRO A 302 30.29 28.48 23.93
N ALA A 303 29.38 28.03 24.80
CA ALA A 303 29.47 26.73 25.48
C ALA A 303 28.73 25.58 24.76
N THR A 304 27.94 25.88 23.74
CA THR A 304 27.13 24.88 23.01
C THR A 304 27.93 24.27 21.85
N GLN A 305 28.24 22.97 21.96
CA GLN A 305 28.83 22.16 20.89
C GLN A 305 27.72 21.28 20.30
N PRO A 306 27.20 21.58 19.09
CA PRO A 306 26.15 20.75 18.50
C PRO A 306 26.73 19.38 18.13
N ARG A 307 26.12 18.31 18.64
CA ARG A 307 26.33 16.95 18.12
C ARG A 307 25.26 16.69 17.07
N ALA A 308 25.67 16.26 15.88
CA ALA A 308 24.73 15.88 14.84
C ALA A 308 23.86 14.70 15.32
N LEU A 309 22.54 14.82 15.18
CA LEU A 309 21.63 13.68 15.34
C LEU A 309 21.96 12.63 14.28
N SER A 310 21.85 11.34 14.62
CA SER A 310 21.89 10.28 13.61
C SER A 310 20.75 10.47 12.61
N ILE A 311 20.85 9.89 11.41
CA ILE A 311 19.77 9.99 10.39
C ILE A 311 18.44 9.49 10.97
N ILE A 312 18.49 8.40 11.74
CA ILE A 312 17.32 7.86 12.44
C ILE A 312 16.81 8.85 13.48
N GLN A 313 17.68 9.44 14.30
CA GLN A 313 17.28 10.42 15.31
C GLN A 313 16.69 11.69 14.66
N GLY A 314 17.30 12.23 13.61
CA GLY A 314 16.80 13.40 12.89
C GLY A 314 15.45 13.15 12.22
N ARG A 315 15.23 11.93 11.69
CA ARG A 315 13.95 11.52 11.12
C ARG A 315 12.89 11.24 12.17
N VAL A 316 13.24 10.60 13.28
CA VAL A 316 12.33 10.42 14.42
C VAL A 316 11.90 11.77 14.97
N VAL A 317 12.85 12.70 15.13
CA VAL A 317 12.59 14.10 15.50
C VAL A 317 11.70 14.76 14.46
N GLY A 318 12.01 14.66 13.18
CA GLY A 318 11.21 15.22 12.08
C GLY A 318 9.78 14.67 12.04
N VAL A 319 9.59 13.36 12.13
CA VAL A 319 8.27 12.71 12.19
C VAL A 319 7.52 13.09 13.46
N THR A 320 8.19 13.11 14.60
CA THR A 320 7.58 13.47 15.88
C THR A 320 7.08 14.90 15.86
N TYR A 321 7.88 15.86 15.38
CA TYR A 321 7.45 17.25 15.26
C TYR A 321 6.47 17.48 14.11
N TYR A 322 6.55 16.70 13.02
CA TYR A 322 5.56 16.74 11.94
C TYR A 322 4.19 16.24 12.42
N LEU A 323 4.14 15.12 13.14
CA LEU A 323 2.91 14.58 13.70
C LEU A 323 2.38 15.46 14.84
N LEU A 324 3.22 15.85 15.81
CA LEU A 324 2.78 16.70 16.92
C LEU A 324 2.43 18.11 16.47
N GLY A 325 3.22 18.70 15.56
CA GLY A 325 2.93 19.99 14.97
C GLY A 325 1.69 19.94 14.09
N GLY A 326 1.50 18.87 13.32
CA GLY A 326 0.31 18.60 12.54
C GLY A 326 -0.93 18.46 13.42
N ILE A 327 -0.87 17.58 14.43
CA ILE A 327 -1.93 17.39 15.42
C ILE A 327 -2.21 18.70 16.13
N ALA A 328 -1.21 19.41 16.63
CA ALA A 328 -1.40 20.69 17.31
C ALA A 328 -1.94 21.78 16.39
N THR A 329 -1.57 21.81 15.10
CA THR A 329 -2.11 22.73 14.10
C THR A 329 -3.58 22.44 13.85
N THR A 330 -3.91 21.18 13.55
CA THR A 330 -5.27 20.70 13.32
C THR A 330 -6.12 20.90 14.57
N TRP A 331 -5.58 20.58 15.74
CA TRP A 331 -6.23 20.72 17.04
C TRP A 331 -6.36 22.18 17.48
N ALA A 332 -5.43 23.08 17.17
CA ALA A 332 -5.59 24.53 17.38
C ALA A 332 -6.74 25.07 16.53
N PHE A 333 -6.85 24.59 15.30
CA PHE A 333 -7.92 24.93 14.36
C PHE A 333 -9.30 24.47 14.86
N PHE A 334 -9.38 23.26 15.39
CA PHE A 334 -10.57 22.73 16.05
C PHE A 334 -10.84 23.43 17.39
N LEU A 335 -9.86 23.55 18.28
CA LEU A 335 -9.99 24.16 19.60
C LEU A 335 -10.44 25.62 19.55
N ALA A 336 -9.98 26.41 18.57
CA ALA A 336 -10.37 27.82 18.42
C ALA A 336 -11.85 28.00 18.05
N ARG A 337 -12.54 26.94 17.57
CA ARG A 337 -13.92 27.06 17.06
C ARG A 337 -14.93 26.07 17.58
N ILE A 338 -14.54 24.94 18.17
CA ILE A 338 -15.53 24.11 18.87
C ILE A 338 -15.98 24.77 20.20
N ILE A 339 -15.57 26.02 20.51
CA ILE A 339 -15.97 26.79 21.71
C ILE A 339 -17.47 27.21 21.70
N ALA A 340 -18.28 26.75 20.74
CA ALA A 340 -19.73 26.75 20.95
C ALA A 340 -20.15 25.79 22.10
N ASP A 341 -19.40 24.70 22.33
CA ASP A 341 -19.41 23.88 23.56
C ASP A 341 -17.99 23.84 24.14
N SER A 342 -17.82 24.38 25.35
CA SER A 342 -16.51 24.59 25.98
C SER A 342 -15.86 23.32 26.54
N THR A 343 -16.48 22.13 26.40
CA THR A 343 -16.05 20.89 27.07
C THR A 343 -15.45 19.83 26.15
N THR A 344 -14.65 18.89 26.66
CA THR A 344 -14.07 17.78 25.86
C THR A 344 -15.11 16.81 25.31
N ARG A 345 -16.37 16.89 25.78
CA ARG A 345 -17.53 16.11 25.28
C ARG A 345 -17.69 16.23 23.78
N ARG A 346 -17.42 17.41 23.22
CA ARG A 346 -17.57 17.69 21.78
C ARG A 346 -16.74 16.78 20.88
N ILE A 347 -15.56 16.33 21.33
CA ILE A 347 -14.68 15.43 20.57
C ILE A 347 -15.32 14.04 20.53
N TRP A 348 -15.73 13.55 21.70
CA TRP A 348 -16.37 12.25 21.83
C TRP A 348 -17.69 12.18 21.08
N PHE A 349 -18.50 13.23 21.18
CA PHE A 349 -19.78 13.29 20.49
C PHE A 349 -19.61 13.42 18.97
N GLY A 350 -18.67 14.24 18.50
CA GLY A 350 -18.36 14.36 17.07
C GLY A 350 -17.88 13.05 16.44
N ILE A 351 -17.09 12.24 17.17
CA ILE A 351 -16.71 10.89 16.70
C ILE A 351 -17.92 9.95 16.74
N ALA A 352 -18.71 9.97 17.81
CA ALA A 352 -19.83 9.06 18.00
C ALA A 352 -20.98 9.29 16.98
N THR A 353 -21.22 10.53 16.56
CA THR A 353 -22.31 10.87 15.63
C THR A 353 -21.83 11.10 14.19
N ALA A 354 -20.55 10.85 13.90
CA ALA A 354 -19.99 11.05 12.56
C ALA A 354 -20.73 10.27 11.46
N HIS A 355 -21.25 9.09 11.80
CA HIS A 355 -22.01 8.23 10.89
C HIS A 355 -23.53 8.25 11.14
N ASP A 356 -24.03 9.06 12.09
CA ASP A 356 -25.46 9.30 12.28
C ASP A 356 -25.92 10.41 11.32
N PHE A 357 -25.91 10.11 10.02
CA PHE A 357 -26.12 11.09 8.95
C PHE A 357 -27.47 11.80 9.01
N GLU A 358 -28.52 11.13 9.49
CA GLU A 358 -29.85 11.71 9.69
C GLU A 358 -29.87 12.85 10.71
N SER A 359 -28.94 12.83 11.67
CA SER A 359 -28.84 13.86 12.70
C SER A 359 -28.01 15.08 12.29
N HIS A 360 -27.45 15.07 11.07
CA HIS A 360 -26.61 16.17 10.59
C HIS A 360 -27.47 17.34 10.11
N ASP A 361 -27.02 18.57 10.37
CA ASP A 361 -27.76 19.77 9.97
C ASP A 361 -27.91 19.87 8.44
N ASP A 362 -29.07 20.34 7.98
CA ASP A 362 -29.46 20.49 6.57
C ASP A 362 -29.37 19.20 5.72
N ILE A 363 -29.57 18.03 6.35
CA ILE A 363 -29.67 16.77 5.61
C ILE A 363 -31.04 16.66 4.93
N THR A 364 -31.02 16.42 3.62
CA THR A 364 -32.20 16.01 2.85
C THR A 364 -32.18 14.51 2.64
N GLU A 365 -33.35 13.91 2.39
CA GLU A 365 -33.47 12.47 2.13
C GLU A 365 -32.55 12.02 0.98
N GLU A 366 -32.56 12.73 -0.15
CA GLU A 366 -31.69 12.41 -1.29
C GLU A 366 -30.20 12.40 -0.90
N ARG A 367 -29.77 13.41 -0.15
CA ARG A 367 -28.36 13.54 0.27
C ARG A 367 -27.97 12.48 1.29
N LEU A 368 -28.90 12.04 2.14
CA LEU A 368 -28.71 10.91 3.05
C LEU A 368 -28.40 9.63 2.26
N TYR A 369 -29.24 9.28 1.28
CA TYR A 369 -29.04 8.09 0.44
C TYR A 369 -27.72 8.16 -0.35
N GLN A 370 -27.37 9.33 -0.92
CA GLN A 370 -26.11 9.50 -1.65
C GLN A 370 -24.87 9.29 -0.75
N ASN A 371 -24.88 9.83 0.47
CA ASN A 371 -23.79 9.66 1.42
C ASN A 371 -23.63 8.19 1.85
N ILE A 372 -24.74 7.51 2.11
CA ILE A 372 -24.75 6.08 2.46
C ILE A 372 -24.22 5.24 1.29
N PHE A 373 -24.71 5.51 0.08
CA PHE A 373 -24.28 4.81 -1.13
C PHE A 373 -22.77 4.96 -1.37
N ALA A 374 -22.23 6.17 -1.21
CA ALA A 374 -20.77 6.39 -1.28
C ALA A 374 -20.02 5.65 -0.16
N SER A 375 -20.58 5.60 1.05
CA SER A 375 -20.00 4.89 2.18
C SER A 375 -19.95 3.37 1.95
N HIS A 376 -20.94 2.79 1.26
CA HIS A 376 -20.92 1.38 0.86
C HIS A 376 -19.74 1.05 -0.06
N PHE A 377 -19.46 1.89 -1.06
CA PHE A 377 -18.27 1.70 -1.92
C PHE A 377 -16.96 1.84 -1.13
N GLY A 378 -16.90 2.80 -0.20
CA GLY A 378 -15.76 2.93 0.70
C GLY A 378 -15.53 1.65 1.51
N GLN A 379 -16.60 1.07 2.08
CA GLN A 379 -16.51 -0.18 2.84
C GLN A 379 -16.11 -1.38 1.97
N LEU A 380 -16.64 -1.50 0.74
CA LEU A 380 -16.26 -2.56 -0.20
C LEU A 380 -14.79 -2.45 -0.60
N ALA A 381 -14.30 -1.24 -0.87
CA ALA A 381 -12.89 -1.02 -1.18
C ALA A 381 -11.98 -1.46 -0.03
N ILE A 382 -12.37 -1.21 1.23
CA ILE A 382 -11.65 -1.68 2.42
C ILE A 382 -11.63 -3.22 2.49
N ILE A 383 -12.75 -3.89 2.19
CA ILE A 383 -12.82 -5.36 2.18
C ILE A 383 -11.89 -5.95 1.11
N PHE A 384 -11.88 -5.38 -0.10
CA PHE A 384 -10.97 -5.83 -1.17
C PHE A 384 -9.51 -5.57 -0.82
N LEU A 385 -9.19 -4.43 -0.21
CA LEU A 385 -7.85 -4.11 0.24
C LEU A 385 -7.39 -5.10 1.33
N TRP A 386 -8.21 -5.33 2.34
CA TRP A 386 -7.93 -6.32 3.39
C TRP A 386 -7.70 -7.72 2.81
N THR A 387 -8.54 -8.15 1.86
CA THR A 387 -8.37 -9.47 1.22
C THR A 387 -7.08 -9.54 0.39
N SER A 388 -6.75 -8.46 -0.33
CA SER A 388 -5.50 -8.32 -1.08
C SER A 388 -4.27 -8.42 -0.16
N GLU A 389 -4.29 -7.74 0.98
CA GLU A 389 -3.19 -7.78 1.97
C GLU A 389 -2.98 -9.17 2.56
N ASN A 390 -4.06 -9.91 2.88
CA ASN A 390 -3.94 -11.29 3.34
C ASN A 390 -3.21 -12.18 2.32
N LEU A 391 -3.59 -12.08 1.04
CA LEU A 391 -2.93 -12.82 -0.05
C LEU A 391 -1.47 -12.40 -0.19
N LEU A 392 -1.18 -11.10 -0.12
CA LEU A 392 0.17 -10.56 -0.28
C LEU A 392 1.11 -11.02 0.83
N HIS A 393 0.67 -10.96 2.10
CA HIS A 393 1.48 -11.42 3.22
C HIS A 393 1.80 -12.91 3.14
N VAL A 394 0.83 -13.73 2.76
CA VAL A 394 1.06 -15.17 2.58
C VAL A 394 1.97 -15.45 1.38
N ALA A 395 1.80 -14.74 0.27
CA ALA A 395 2.65 -14.89 -0.91
C ALA A 395 4.11 -14.46 -0.65
N TRP A 396 4.31 -13.41 0.15
CA TRP A 396 5.62 -12.81 0.39
C TRP A 396 6.37 -13.49 1.55
N GLN A 397 5.70 -13.71 2.68
CA GLN A 397 6.30 -14.13 3.96
C GLN A 397 5.76 -15.49 4.44
N GLY A 398 4.70 -15.99 3.80
CA GLY A 398 4.11 -17.27 4.14
C GLY A 398 4.89 -18.45 3.55
N ASN A 399 4.42 -19.64 3.90
CA ASN A 399 4.94 -20.93 3.43
C ASN A 399 3.91 -21.70 2.59
N PHE A 400 3.10 -21.00 1.79
CA PHE A 400 1.97 -21.60 1.05
C PHE A 400 2.39 -22.77 0.15
N GLU A 401 3.45 -22.61 -0.65
CA GLU A 401 3.92 -23.69 -1.53
C GLU A 401 4.40 -24.92 -0.75
N SER A 402 5.09 -24.73 0.39
CA SER A 402 5.49 -25.83 1.26
C SER A 402 4.29 -26.51 1.91
N TRP A 403 3.29 -25.72 2.31
CA TRP A 403 2.04 -26.23 2.87
C TRP A 403 1.23 -27.03 1.84
N VAL A 404 1.21 -26.59 0.57
CA VAL A 404 0.55 -27.32 -0.52
C VAL A 404 1.14 -28.73 -0.73
N GLN A 405 2.45 -28.90 -0.50
CA GLN A 405 3.11 -30.21 -0.61
C GLN A 405 2.81 -31.12 0.58
N ASP A 406 2.69 -30.58 1.79
CA ASP A 406 2.35 -31.35 2.99
C ASP A 406 1.36 -30.60 3.91
N PRO A 407 0.06 -30.59 3.57
CA PRO A 407 -0.96 -29.83 4.28
C PRO A 407 -1.25 -30.30 5.71
N LEU A 408 -0.78 -31.51 6.06
CA LEU A 408 -1.07 -32.13 7.36
C LEU A 408 -0.02 -31.83 8.42
N HIS A 409 1.24 -31.63 8.03
CA HIS A 409 2.33 -31.44 8.98
C HIS A 409 2.92 -30.03 8.94
N VAL A 410 2.85 -29.34 7.81
CA VAL A 410 3.30 -27.94 7.71
C VAL A 410 2.24 -27.03 8.32
N ARG A 411 2.66 -26.17 9.25
CA ARG A 411 1.76 -25.18 9.86
C ARG A 411 1.70 -23.92 8.98
N PRO A 412 0.49 -23.40 8.67
CA PRO A 412 0.36 -22.23 7.81
C PRO A 412 0.89 -20.97 8.50
N ILE A 413 1.70 -20.19 7.80
CA ILE A 413 2.26 -18.92 8.28
C ILE A 413 1.38 -17.75 7.84
N ALA A 414 1.02 -16.87 8.77
CA ALA A 414 0.27 -15.66 8.45
C ALA A 414 1.20 -14.58 7.85
N HIS A 415 2.21 -14.19 8.63
CA HIS A 415 3.20 -13.17 8.28
C HIS A 415 4.40 -13.24 9.25
N GLU A 416 5.49 -12.58 8.88
CA GLU A 416 6.65 -12.39 9.75
C GLU A 416 6.38 -11.38 10.87
N ILE A 417 7.07 -11.55 11.99
CA ILE A 417 7.03 -10.64 13.13
C ILE A 417 8.27 -9.74 13.07
N TRP A 418 8.04 -8.43 12.98
CA TRP A 418 9.08 -7.44 13.16
C TRP A 418 8.80 -6.60 14.41
N ASP A 419 9.30 -7.07 15.55
CA ASP A 419 9.17 -6.35 16.83
C ASP A 419 10.56 -6.16 17.48
N PRO A 420 11.10 -4.92 17.50
CA PRO A 420 12.41 -4.64 18.08
C PRO A 420 12.44 -4.78 19.62
N HIS A 421 11.30 -4.96 20.27
CA HIS A 421 11.23 -5.19 21.72
C HIS A 421 11.37 -6.67 22.08
N PHE A 422 11.34 -7.58 21.11
CA PHE A 422 11.54 -9.00 21.38
C PHE A 422 12.98 -9.26 21.84
N GLY A 423 13.12 -9.80 23.04
CA GLY A 423 14.38 -10.40 23.46
C GLY A 423 14.68 -11.66 22.63
N GLN A 424 15.96 -12.04 22.57
CA GLN A 424 16.42 -13.22 21.83
C GLN A 424 15.61 -14.51 22.11
N PRO A 425 15.21 -14.82 23.38
CA PRO A 425 14.39 -16.01 23.65
C PRO A 425 13.00 -15.96 22.99
N ALA A 426 12.41 -14.78 22.85
CA ALA A 426 11.13 -14.60 22.15
C ALA A 426 11.32 -14.80 20.64
N VAL A 427 12.39 -14.24 20.06
CA VAL A 427 12.73 -14.46 18.64
C VAL A 427 12.88 -15.96 18.35
N GLU A 428 13.59 -16.70 19.20
CA GLU A 428 13.76 -18.16 19.04
C GLU A 428 12.44 -18.92 19.21
N ALA A 429 11.59 -18.55 20.18
CA ALA A 429 10.30 -19.20 20.40
C ALA A 429 9.29 -18.97 19.27
N PHE A 430 9.33 -17.80 18.63
CA PHE A 430 8.44 -17.44 17.52
C PHE A 430 9.02 -17.83 16.15
N THR A 431 10.31 -18.16 16.04
CA THR A 431 10.90 -18.75 14.83
C THR A 431 10.49 -20.22 14.74
N ARG A 432 9.39 -20.47 14.02
CA ARG A 432 8.75 -21.79 13.94
C ARG A 432 8.13 -22.03 12.56
N GLY A 433 7.64 -23.24 12.30
CA GLY A 433 6.98 -23.57 11.03
C GLY A 433 7.92 -23.63 9.82
N GLY A 434 9.23 -23.83 10.07
CA GLY A 434 10.26 -23.89 9.02
C GLY A 434 10.76 -22.53 8.53
N ALA A 435 10.30 -21.42 9.13
CA ALA A 435 10.76 -20.08 8.80
C ALA A 435 12.16 -19.77 9.35
N LEU A 436 12.88 -18.85 8.69
CA LEU A 436 14.20 -18.37 9.11
C LEU A 436 14.13 -17.26 10.19
N GLY A 437 12.94 -16.73 10.46
CA GLY A 437 12.68 -15.68 11.43
C GLY A 437 11.37 -15.88 12.19
N PRO A 438 11.05 -14.98 13.15
CA PRO A 438 9.87 -15.10 13.97
C PRO A 438 8.59 -14.87 13.15
N VAL A 439 7.60 -15.74 13.30
CA VAL A 439 6.37 -15.74 12.49
C VAL A 439 5.12 -16.01 13.32
N ASN A 440 3.99 -15.49 12.82
CA ASN A 440 2.66 -15.86 13.30
C ASN A 440 2.13 -17.06 12.51
N ILE A 441 1.52 -18.01 13.23
CA ILE A 441 0.79 -19.11 12.62
C ILE A 441 -0.62 -18.62 12.29
N ALA A 442 -1.08 -18.88 11.07
CA ALA A 442 -2.42 -18.52 10.63
C ALA A 442 -3.46 -19.50 11.20
N PHE A 443 -4.56 -18.95 11.73
CA PHE A 443 -5.73 -19.73 12.17
C PHE A 443 -7.00 -19.29 11.44
N THR A 444 -6.85 -18.60 10.30
CA THR A 444 -7.94 -18.00 9.52
C THR A 444 -8.53 -18.95 8.48
N GLY A 445 -7.90 -20.10 8.23
CA GLY A 445 -8.36 -21.08 7.23
C GLY A 445 -8.10 -20.69 5.77
N VAL A 446 -7.41 -19.57 5.52
CA VAL A 446 -7.19 -19.05 4.16
C VAL A 446 -6.35 -19.98 3.29
N TYR A 447 -5.40 -20.72 3.88
CA TYR A 447 -4.60 -21.72 3.17
C TYR A 447 -5.47 -22.85 2.62
N GLN A 448 -6.33 -23.42 3.47
CA GLN A 448 -7.25 -24.50 3.09
C GLN A 448 -8.24 -24.00 2.03
N TRP A 449 -8.77 -22.78 2.17
CA TRP A 449 -9.67 -22.18 1.20
C TRP A 449 -9.00 -22.00 -0.17
N TRP A 450 -7.87 -21.28 -0.23
CA TRP A 450 -7.14 -20.99 -1.46
C TRP A 450 -6.64 -22.25 -2.18
N TYR A 451 -6.20 -23.24 -1.41
CA TYR A 451 -5.83 -24.53 -1.96
C TYR A 451 -7.03 -25.30 -2.54
N THR A 452 -8.18 -25.27 -1.86
CA THR A 452 -9.39 -25.96 -2.35
C THR A 452 -9.89 -25.36 -3.66
N ILE A 453 -9.77 -24.04 -3.85
CA ILE A 453 -10.20 -23.35 -5.07
C ILE A 453 -9.16 -23.37 -6.21
N GLY A 454 -8.00 -24.00 -5.99
CA GLY A 454 -7.04 -24.30 -7.06
C GLY A 454 -5.78 -23.42 -7.12
N LEU A 455 -5.53 -22.57 -6.12
CA LEU A 455 -4.25 -21.84 -6.00
C LEU A 455 -3.16 -22.81 -5.54
N ARG A 456 -1.96 -22.72 -6.13
CA ARG A 456 -0.86 -23.66 -5.88
C ARG A 456 0.47 -22.97 -5.63
N THR A 457 0.70 -21.80 -6.23
CA THR A 457 1.97 -21.08 -6.17
C THR A 457 1.83 -19.70 -5.51
N ASN A 458 2.95 -19.13 -5.07
CA ASN A 458 2.97 -17.75 -4.59
C ASN A 458 2.68 -16.75 -5.71
N GLU A 459 2.98 -17.10 -6.97
CA GLU A 459 2.63 -16.30 -8.15
C GLU A 459 1.12 -16.19 -8.33
N ASP A 460 0.37 -17.27 -8.09
CA ASP A 460 -1.09 -17.25 -8.09
C ASP A 460 -1.63 -16.24 -7.06
N LEU A 461 -1.13 -16.34 -5.82
CA LEU A 461 -1.55 -15.47 -4.72
C LEU A 461 -1.23 -14.00 -5.02
N TYR A 462 -0.04 -13.70 -5.54
CA TYR A 462 0.38 -12.35 -5.88
C TYR A 462 -0.47 -11.74 -7.00
N THR A 463 -0.79 -12.55 -8.02
CA THR A 463 -1.64 -12.10 -9.14
C THR A 463 -3.06 -11.76 -8.65
N VAL A 464 -3.64 -12.59 -7.79
CA VAL A 464 -4.96 -12.33 -7.20
C VAL A 464 -4.91 -11.11 -6.27
N ALA A 465 -3.84 -10.95 -5.47
CA ALA A 465 -3.66 -9.80 -4.60
C ALA A 465 -3.66 -8.49 -5.41
N LEU A 466 -2.90 -8.41 -6.50
CA LEU A 466 -2.87 -7.24 -7.38
C LEU A 466 -4.21 -6.98 -8.05
N PHE A 467 -4.92 -8.03 -8.46
CA PHE A 467 -6.27 -7.90 -9.03
C PHE A 467 -7.26 -7.30 -8.02
N LEU A 468 -7.26 -7.79 -6.76
CA LEU A 468 -8.12 -7.24 -5.71
C LEU A 468 -7.73 -5.81 -5.33
N LEU A 469 -6.44 -5.46 -5.38
CA LEU A 469 -5.98 -4.09 -5.18
C LEU A 469 -6.50 -3.15 -6.28
N PHE A 470 -6.48 -3.61 -7.53
CA PHE A 470 -7.06 -2.89 -8.66
C PHE A 470 -8.58 -2.74 -8.53
N LEU A 471 -9.30 -3.79 -8.10
CA LEU A 471 -10.73 -3.71 -7.81
C LEU A 471 -11.05 -2.75 -6.66
N SER A 472 -10.24 -2.75 -5.59
CA SER A 472 -10.36 -1.79 -4.49
C SER A 472 -10.27 -0.34 -5.00
N ALA A 473 -9.37 -0.06 -5.96
CA ALA A 473 -9.21 1.26 -6.54
C ALA A 473 -10.36 1.69 -7.47
N ILE A 474 -11.05 0.75 -8.11
CA ILE A 474 -12.06 1.03 -9.14
C ILE A 474 -13.50 0.88 -8.64
N SER A 475 -13.69 0.22 -7.50
CA SER A 475 -14.98 -0.15 -6.87
C SER A 475 -16.16 0.76 -7.26
N PHE A 476 -16.73 0.44 -8.41
CA PHE A 476 -17.97 0.94 -9.00
C PHE A 476 -18.42 -0.19 -9.92
N ILE A 477 -19.64 -0.69 -9.70
CA ILE A 477 -20.34 -1.78 -10.41
C ILE A 477 -20.25 -3.13 -9.69
N GLU A 478 -21.42 -3.62 -9.25
CA GLU A 478 -21.63 -5.00 -8.83
C GLU A 478 -22.82 -5.62 -9.59
N GLY A 479 -22.69 -6.89 -9.94
CA GLY A 479 -23.78 -7.77 -10.38
C GLY A 479 -23.98 -8.86 -9.32
N LEU A 480 -25.24 -9.11 -8.93
CA LEU A 480 -25.56 -9.80 -7.68
C LEU A 480 -26.01 -11.27 -7.86
N PHE A 481 -25.52 -12.14 -6.97
CA PHE A 481 -25.82 -13.55 -6.70
C PHE A 481 -25.91 -14.54 -7.88
N GLY A 482 -26.89 -14.41 -8.78
CA GLY A 482 -27.17 -15.43 -9.80
C GLY A 482 -26.03 -15.61 -10.81
N VAL A 483 -25.58 -14.51 -11.40
CA VAL A 483 -24.44 -14.51 -12.35
C VAL A 483 -23.14 -14.85 -11.64
N SER A 484 -22.95 -14.38 -10.41
CA SER A 484 -21.73 -14.65 -9.62
C SER A 484 -21.64 -16.12 -9.21
N SER A 485 -22.74 -16.77 -8.84
CA SER A 485 -22.77 -18.21 -8.54
C SER A 485 -22.55 -19.06 -9.79
N LEU A 486 -23.07 -18.62 -10.95
CA LEU A 486 -22.79 -19.26 -12.22
C LEU A 486 -21.31 -19.14 -12.61
N ALA A 487 -20.73 -17.94 -12.46
CA ALA A 487 -19.30 -17.71 -12.68
C ALA A 487 -18.43 -18.52 -11.72
N TRP A 488 -18.84 -18.64 -10.45
CA TRP A 488 -18.16 -19.47 -9.47
C TRP A 488 -18.22 -20.97 -9.81
N THR A 489 -19.35 -21.45 -10.33
CA THR A 489 -19.44 -22.80 -10.92
C THR A 489 -18.41 -22.98 -12.03
N GLY A 490 -18.32 -22.01 -12.95
CA GLY A 490 -17.32 -22.01 -14.01
C GLY A 490 -15.90 -22.09 -13.46
N HIS A 491 -15.58 -21.30 -12.43
CA HIS A 491 -14.28 -21.38 -11.76
C HIS A 491 -14.01 -22.75 -11.14
N LEU A 492 -14.97 -23.32 -10.40
CA LEU A 492 -14.79 -24.64 -9.78
C LEU A 492 -14.57 -25.74 -10.83
N VAL A 493 -15.38 -25.75 -11.90
CA VAL A 493 -15.31 -26.76 -12.96
C VAL A 493 -14.03 -26.65 -13.80
N HIS A 494 -13.58 -25.43 -14.11
CA HIS A 494 -12.46 -25.21 -15.02
C HIS A 494 -11.10 -25.03 -14.34
N VAL A 495 -11.07 -24.68 -13.05
CA VAL A 495 -9.80 -24.39 -12.33
C VAL A 495 -9.64 -25.29 -11.11
N ALA A 496 -10.61 -25.27 -10.18
CA ALA A 496 -10.46 -25.97 -8.90
C ALA A 496 -10.44 -27.49 -9.05
N ILE A 497 -11.37 -28.06 -9.83
CA ILE A 497 -11.47 -29.51 -10.08
C ILE A 497 -10.22 -30.03 -10.81
N PRO A 498 -9.76 -29.43 -11.94
CA PRO A 498 -8.49 -29.82 -12.55
C PRO A 498 -7.30 -29.72 -11.60
N ALA A 499 -7.19 -28.62 -10.83
CA ALA A 499 -6.13 -28.45 -9.85
C ALA A 499 -6.17 -29.50 -8.73
N SER A 500 -7.35 -29.99 -8.36
CA SER A 500 -7.51 -31.10 -7.41
C SER A 500 -7.10 -32.46 -7.97
N ARG A 501 -6.98 -32.58 -9.30
CA ARG A 501 -6.55 -33.78 -10.03
C ARG A 501 -5.12 -33.69 -10.55
N GLY A 502 -4.36 -32.69 -10.09
CA GLY A 502 -2.96 -32.48 -10.51
C GLY A 502 -2.79 -31.80 -11.87
N GLU A 503 -3.87 -31.28 -12.46
CA GLU A 503 -3.81 -30.53 -13.72
C GLU A 503 -3.73 -29.02 -13.46
N TYR A 504 -2.83 -28.33 -14.16
CA TYR A 504 -2.59 -26.91 -13.97
C TYR A 504 -3.29 -26.07 -15.05
N VAL A 505 -4.40 -25.41 -14.68
CA VAL A 505 -5.20 -24.55 -15.58
C VAL A 505 -5.14 -23.10 -15.11
N ARG A 506 -4.66 -22.21 -15.97
CA ARG A 506 -4.48 -20.75 -15.73
C ARG A 506 -4.86 -19.97 -16.99
N TRP A 507 -4.82 -18.64 -16.90
CA TRP A 507 -5.19 -17.73 -17.99
C TRP A 507 -4.50 -18.00 -19.34
N ASN A 508 -3.29 -18.56 -19.32
CA ASN A 508 -2.53 -18.87 -20.52
C ASN A 508 -2.99 -20.13 -21.26
N ASN A 509 -3.70 -21.06 -20.61
CA ASN A 509 -4.14 -22.33 -21.22
C ASN A 509 -5.63 -22.66 -20.97
N PHE A 510 -6.36 -21.82 -20.24
CA PHE A 510 -7.78 -22.01 -19.88
C PHE A 510 -8.69 -22.26 -21.09
N LEU A 511 -8.40 -21.64 -22.23
CA LEU A 511 -9.20 -21.78 -23.45
C LEU A 511 -8.92 -23.08 -24.22
N ASP A 512 -7.78 -23.72 -23.95
CA ASP A 512 -7.32 -24.91 -24.68
C ASP A 512 -7.57 -26.21 -23.91
N VAL A 513 -7.77 -26.13 -22.59
CA VAL A 513 -8.03 -27.29 -21.73
C VAL A 513 -9.53 -27.49 -21.52
N LEU A 514 -10.05 -28.62 -21.98
CA LEU A 514 -11.45 -28.97 -21.77
C LEU A 514 -11.68 -29.44 -20.32
N PRO A 515 -12.69 -28.92 -19.61
CA PRO A 515 -13.01 -29.36 -18.24
C PRO A 515 -13.59 -30.78 -18.18
N HIS A 516 -14.12 -31.28 -19.29
CA HIS A 516 -14.66 -32.63 -19.43
C HIS A 516 -14.26 -33.21 -20.80
N PRO A 517 -13.93 -34.52 -20.92
CA PRO A 517 -13.43 -35.10 -22.17
C PRO A 517 -14.37 -34.93 -23.38
N GLN A 518 -15.68 -34.87 -23.14
CA GLN A 518 -16.69 -34.70 -24.19
C GLN A 518 -17.08 -33.24 -24.44
N GLY A 519 -16.40 -32.28 -23.79
CA GLY A 519 -16.66 -30.85 -23.91
C GLY A 519 -18.12 -30.49 -23.64
N LEU A 520 -18.64 -29.53 -24.40
CA LEU A 520 -20.03 -29.05 -24.29
C LEU A 520 -21.05 -29.88 -25.10
N GLY A 521 -20.63 -30.92 -25.82
CA GLY A 521 -21.52 -31.75 -26.63
C GLY A 521 -22.72 -32.30 -25.85
N PRO A 522 -22.49 -33.00 -24.71
CA PRO A 522 -23.56 -33.51 -23.84
C PRO A 522 -24.54 -32.46 -23.31
N LEU A 523 -24.08 -31.22 -23.11
CA LEU A 523 -24.93 -30.12 -22.66
C LEU A 523 -26.03 -29.81 -23.69
N PHE A 524 -25.65 -29.67 -24.96
CA PHE A 524 -26.57 -29.30 -26.05
C PHE A 524 -27.45 -30.46 -26.52
N THR A 525 -27.01 -31.71 -26.34
CA THR A 525 -27.81 -32.91 -26.66
C THR A 525 -28.75 -33.34 -25.52
N GLY A 526 -28.71 -32.66 -24.36
CA GLY A 526 -29.54 -32.98 -23.20
C GLY A 526 -29.08 -34.21 -22.41
N GLN A 527 -27.89 -34.74 -22.69
CA GLN A 527 -27.31 -35.91 -22.03
C GLN A 527 -26.47 -35.52 -20.80
N TRP A 528 -27.06 -34.74 -19.89
CA TRP A 528 -26.34 -34.11 -18.77
C TRP A 528 -25.80 -35.13 -17.75
N ASN A 529 -26.38 -36.33 -17.71
CA ASN A 529 -25.91 -37.42 -16.85
C ASN A 529 -24.46 -37.83 -17.14
N LEU A 530 -23.94 -37.57 -18.35
CA LEU A 530 -22.56 -37.86 -18.72
C LEU A 530 -21.55 -37.05 -17.87
N TYR A 531 -21.89 -35.84 -17.45
CA TYR A 531 -21.02 -35.00 -16.61
C TYR A 531 -20.88 -35.48 -15.16
N ALA A 532 -21.72 -36.43 -14.74
CA ALA A 532 -21.69 -37.05 -13.41
C ALA A 532 -21.00 -38.42 -13.39
N GLN A 533 -20.61 -38.95 -14.54
CA GLN A 533 -20.01 -40.28 -14.65
C GLN A 533 -18.53 -40.26 -14.26
N ASN A 534 -18.08 -41.36 -13.65
CA ASN A 534 -16.71 -41.54 -13.19
C ASN A 534 -16.25 -40.43 -12.21
N PRO A 535 -16.87 -40.35 -11.01
CA PRO A 535 -16.41 -39.44 -9.96
C PRO A 535 -15.03 -39.83 -9.44
N ASP A 536 -14.38 -38.92 -8.72
CA ASP A 536 -13.12 -39.21 -8.03
C ASP A 536 -13.30 -40.40 -7.07
N SER A 537 -12.36 -41.34 -7.10
CA SER A 537 -12.45 -42.58 -6.32
C SER A 537 -12.26 -42.34 -4.81
N SER A 538 -12.65 -43.31 -3.98
CA SER A 538 -12.40 -43.23 -2.53
C SER A 538 -10.90 -43.23 -2.17
N SER A 539 -10.04 -43.68 -3.07
CA SER A 539 -8.58 -43.68 -2.95
C SER A 539 -7.92 -42.49 -3.64
N HIS A 540 -8.69 -41.51 -4.12
CA HIS A 540 -8.15 -40.31 -4.77
C HIS A 540 -7.21 -39.54 -3.83
N LEU A 541 -6.04 -39.17 -4.35
CA LEU A 541 -5.09 -38.31 -3.68
C LEU A 541 -5.22 -36.87 -4.21
N PHE A 542 -5.77 -36.00 -3.38
CA PHE A 542 -6.06 -34.61 -3.72
C PHE A 542 -4.79 -33.86 -4.16
N GLY A 543 -4.88 -33.19 -5.30
CA GLY A 543 -3.77 -32.51 -5.96
C GLY A 543 -2.97 -33.38 -6.93
N THR A 544 -3.37 -34.63 -7.17
CA THR A 544 -2.68 -35.58 -8.05
C THR A 544 -3.65 -36.30 -8.98
N THR A 545 -3.14 -36.99 -10.01
CA THR A 545 -3.96 -37.79 -10.92
C THR A 545 -4.32 -39.18 -10.36
N GLU A 546 -3.77 -39.56 -9.20
CA GLU A 546 -3.97 -40.89 -8.63
C GLU A 546 -5.39 -41.03 -8.08
N GLY A 547 -6.16 -41.95 -8.67
CA GLY A 547 -7.56 -42.18 -8.31
C GLY A 547 -8.53 -41.07 -8.76
N ALA A 548 -8.08 -40.15 -9.61
CA ALA A 548 -8.89 -39.06 -10.16
C ALA A 548 -9.90 -39.57 -11.20
N GLY A 549 -11.11 -39.03 -11.14
CA GLY A 549 -12.20 -39.28 -12.08
C GLY A 549 -12.25 -38.23 -13.19
N THR A 550 -13.35 -38.23 -13.95
CA THR A 550 -13.62 -37.24 -14.99
C THR A 550 -14.91 -36.44 -14.76
N ALA A 551 -15.72 -36.81 -13.77
CA ALA A 551 -16.96 -36.08 -13.46
C ALA A 551 -16.68 -34.62 -13.10
N ILE A 552 -17.58 -33.71 -13.49
CA ILE A 552 -17.49 -32.29 -13.14
C ILE A 552 -18.68 -31.82 -12.28
N LEU A 553 -19.79 -32.55 -12.31
CA LEU A 553 -21.00 -32.26 -11.53
C LEU A 553 -21.54 -33.55 -10.93
N THR A 554 -21.56 -33.66 -9.60
CA THR A 554 -22.01 -34.88 -8.91
C THR A 554 -23.02 -34.57 -7.82
N LEU A 555 -23.55 -35.63 -7.20
CA LEU A 555 -24.40 -35.53 -6.00
C LEU A 555 -24.08 -36.73 -5.09
N LEU A 556 -22.82 -36.87 -4.71
CA LEU A 556 -22.32 -38.02 -3.96
C LEU A 556 -22.78 -37.97 -2.49
N GLY A 557 -22.71 -36.78 -1.89
CA GLY A 557 -22.90 -36.61 -0.46
C GLY A 557 -21.72 -37.13 0.37
N GLY A 558 -21.71 -36.78 1.66
CA GLY A 558 -20.62 -37.12 2.56
C GLY A 558 -19.33 -36.35 2.26
N PHE A 559 -18.18 -36.97 2.53
CA PHE A 559 -16.88 -36.33 2.47
C PHE A 559 -15.87 -37.12 1.65
N HIS A 560 -14.97 -36.41 0.99
CA HIS A 560 -13.81 -36.98 0.34
C HIS A 560 -12.90 -37.65 1.40
N PRO A 561 -12.59 -38.95 1.31
CA PRO A 561 -11.97 -39.70 2.41
C PRO A 561 -10.61 -39.17 2.88
N GLN A 562 -9.76 -38.70 1.97
CA GLN A 562 -8.44 -38.17 2.35
C GLN A 562 -8.53 -36.80 3.03
N THR A 563 -9.23 -35.85 2.40
CA THR A 563 -9.30 -34.44 2.83
C THR A 563 -10.28 -34.22 3.98
N GLN A 564 -11.24 -35.13 4.17
CA GLN A 564 -12.36 -35.00 5.13
C GLN A 564 -13.17 -33.72 4.88
N SER A 565 -13.36 -33.36 3.61
CA SER A 565 -14.12 -32.18 3.16
C SER A 565 -15.17 -32.58 2.12
N LEU A 566 -16.10 -31.67 1.83
CA LEU A 566 -17.06 -31.84 0.74
C LEU A 566 -16.36 -32.04 -0.61
N TRP A 567 -17.01 -32.80 -1.50
CA TRP A 567 -16.53 -33.04 -2.86
C TRP A 567 -16.61 -31.75 -3.70
N LEU A 568 -15.54 -31.41 -4.44
CA LEU A 568 -15.52 -30.24 -5.31
C LEU A 568 -16.59 -30.28 -6.40
N THR A 569 -16.87 -31.47 -6.95
CA THR A 569 -17.92 -31.70 -7.95
C THR A 569 -19.33 -31.53 -7.38
N ASP A 570 -19.56 -31.86 -6.10
CA ASP A 570 -20.82 -31.58 -5.40
C ASP A 570 -20.95 -30.06 -5.13
N MET A 571 -19.87 -29.39 -4.74
CA MET A 571 -19.86 -27.94 -4.55
C MET A 571 -20.11 -27.19 -5.88
N ALA A 572 -19.52 -27.64 -6.98
CA ALA A 572 -19.78 -27.08 -8.31
C ALA A 572 -21.26 -27.24 -8.71
N HIS A 573 -21.81 -28.44 -8.51
CA HIS A 573 -23.22 -28.70 -8.81
C HIS A 573 -24.17 -27.88 -7.92
N HIS A 574 -23.85 -27.71 -6.63
CA HIS A 574 -24.59 -26.84 -5.73
C HIS A 574 -24.66 -25.40 -6.26
N HIS A 575 -23.51 -24.83 -6.64
CA HIS A 575 -23.45 -23.45 -7.15
C HIS A 575 -24.20 -23.28 -8.47
N LEU A 576 -24.17 -24.30 -9.33
CA LEU A 576 -24.94 -24.30 -10.58
C LEU A 576 -26.44 -24.28 -10.30
N ALA A 577 -26.89 -25.15 -9.38
CA ALA A 577 -28.30 -25.26 -9.01
C ALA A 577 -28.82 -23.96 -8.38
N ILE A 578 -28.11 -23.38 -7.40
CA ILE A 578 -28.53 -22.12 -6.78
C ILE A 578 -28.45 -20.94 -7.76
N ALA A 579 -27.51 -20.95 -8.72
CA ALA A 579 -27.44 -19.93 -9.76
C ALA A 579 -28.74 -19.89 -10.57
N PHE A 580 -29.26 -21.05 -10.99
CA PHE A 580 -30.55 -21.13 -11.69
C PHE A 580 -31.72 -20.71 -10.80
N ILE A 581 -31.74 -21.12 -9.53
CA ILE A 581 -32.78 -20.69 -8.58
C ILE A 581 -32.81 -19.16 -8.47
N PHE A 582 -31.65 -18.53 -8.28
CA PHE A 582 -31.56 -17.07 -8.14
C PHE A 582 -31.81 -16.32 -9.44
N LEU A 583 -31.36 -16.85 -10.59
CA LEU A 583 -31.66 -16.27 -11.89
C LEU A 583 -33.17 -16.29 -12.16
N VAL A 584 -33.86 -17.39 -11.88
CA VAL A 584 -35.33 -17.47 -12.04
C VAL A 584 -36.03 -16.55 -11.03
N ALA A 585 -35.64 -16.59 -9.76
CA ALA A 585 -36.22 -15.75 -8.73
C ALA A 585 -36.03 -14.25 -9.01
N GLY A 586 -34.90 -13.86 -9.61
CA GLY A 586 -34.61 -12.48 -10.02
C GLY A 586 -35.54 -11.92 -11.09
N HIS A 587 -36.34 -12.76 -11.76
CA HIS A 587 -37.34 -12.35 -12.77
C HIS A 587 -38.77 -12.34 -12.24
N MET A 588 -38.99 -12.54 -10.93
CA MET A 588 -40.32 -12.59 -10.34
C MET A 588 -40.98 -11.20 -10.23
N TYR A 589 -40.19 -10.15 -9.95
CA TYR A 589 -40.71 -8.82 -9.64
C TYR A 589 -40.82 -7.94 -10.88
N ARG A 590 -41.89 -7.14 -10.92
CA ARG A 590 -42.21 -6.28 -12.06
C ARG A 590 -41.19 -5.16 -12.20
N THR A 591 -40.69 -4.99 -13.42
CA THR A 591 -39.78 -3.91 -13.80
C THR A 591 -40.43 -3.06 -14.92
N ASN A 592 -39.64 -2.17 -15.54
CA ASN A 592 -40.08 -1.32 -16.66
C ASN A 592 -40.55 -2.13 -17.89
N PHE A 593 -40.32 -3.44 -17.94
CA PHE A 593 -40.83 -4.34 -18.98
C PHE A 593 -42.29 -4.75 -18.79
N GLY A 594 -42.95 -4.32 -17.70
CA GLY A 594 -44.40 -4.51 -17.49
C GLY A 594 -44.84 -5.92 -17.10
N ILE A 595 -43.92 -6.88 -16.99
CA ILE A 595 -44.17 -8.28 -16.61
C ILE A 595 -43.58 -8.53 -15.21
N GLY A 596 -44.31 -9.26 -14.36
CA GLY A 596 -43.91 -9.64 -12.99
C GLY A 596 -44.87 -9.12 -11.91
N HIS A 597 -44.51 -9.30 -10.64
CA HIS A 597 -45.31 -8.90 -9.48
C HIS A 597 -44.83 -7.60 -8.81
N SER A 598 -45.76 -6.79 -8.32
CA SER A 598 -45.47 -5.66 -7.41
C SER A 598 -45.45 -6.15 -5.97
N MET A 599 -44.37 -5.91 -5.24
CA MET A 599 -44.28 -6.28 -3.82
C MET A 599 -45.35 -5.58 -2.98
N LYS A 600 -45.66 -4.31 -3.31
CA LYS A 600 -46.73 -3.55 -2.66
C LYS A 600 -48.09 -4.23 -2.81
N ASP A 601 -48.44 -4.58 -4.05
CA ASP A 601 -49.73 -5.21 -4.37
C ASP A 601 -49.84 -6.59 -3.70
N LEU A 602 -48.74 -7.35 -3.65
CA LEU A 602 -48.68 -8.65 -2.96
C LEU A 602 -48.94 -8.52 -1.45
N LEU A 603 -48.29 -7.55 -0.79
CA LEU A 603 -48.48 -7.31 0.64
C LEU A 603 -49.90 -6.81 0.94
N ASP A 604 -50.43 -5.89 0.15
CA ASP A 604 -51.78 -5.34 0.36
C ASP A 604 -52.90 -6.37 0.13
N ALA A 605 -52.68 -7.33 -0.79
CA ALA A 605 -53.63 -8.41 -1.07
C ALA A 605 -53.62 -9.51 0.01
N TYR A 606 -52.53 -9.66 0.77
CA TYR A 606 -52.40 -10.74 1.74
C TYR A 606 -53.06 -10.39 3.08
N ILE A 607 -54.37 -10.69 3.16
CA ILE A 607 -55.16 -10.57 4.39
C ILE A 607 -55.43 -11.99 4.93
N PRO A 608 -54.98 -12.32 6.15
CA PRO A 608 -55.13 -13.66 6.69
C PRO A 608 -56.61 -14.02 6.90
N PRO A 609 -57.04 -15.24 6.54
CA PRO A 609 -58.46 -15.62 6.48
C PRO A 609 -59.17 -15.60 7.83
N GLY A 610 -58.42 -15.67 8.94
CA GLY A 610 -58.98 -15.70 10.30
C GLY A 610 -59.33 -14.34 10.89
N GLY A 611 -59.04 -13.21 10.23
CA GLY A 611 -59.37 -11.84 10.69
C GLY A 611 -58.69 -11.37 12.00
N ARG A 612 -57.98 -12.26 12.70
CA ARG A 612 -57.35 -12.00 14.00
C ARG A 612 -56.12 -11.09 13.96
N LEU A 613 -55.65 -10.73 12.76
CA LEU A 613 -54.47 -9.91 12.51
C LEU A 613 -54.82 -8.55 11.88
N GLY A 614 -56.07 -8.09 12.06
CA GLY A 614 -56.54 -6.78 11.60
C GLY A 614 -56.45 -6.63 10.08
N ARG A 615 -55.92 -5.49 9.63
CA ARG A 615 -55.64 -5.16 8.22
C ARG A 615 -54.49 -5.94 7.60
N GLY A 616 -53.84 -6.85 8.33
CA GLY A 616 -52.77 -7.69 7.81
C GLY A 616 -51.51 -6.89 7.47
N HIS A 617 -50.96 -7.09 6.27
CA HIS A 617 -49.69 -6.49 5.83
C HIS A 617 -49.85 -5.10 5.15
N LYS A 618 -51.06 -4.53 5.12
CA LYS A 618 -51.29 -3.24 4.47
C LYS A 618 -50.42 -2.14 5.08
N GLY A 619 -49.79 -1.35 4.20
CA GLY A 619 -48.89 -0.25 4.58
C GLY A 619 -47.49 -0.67 5.00
N LEU A 620 -47.19 -1.98 5.11
CA LEU A 620 -45.85 -2.45 5.45
C LEU A 620 -44.83 -2.15 4.34
N TYR A 621 -45.22 -2.21 3.07
CA TYR A 621 -44.30 -1.90 1.97
C TYR A 621 -43.68 -0.51 2.14
N ASP A 622 -44.51 0.51 2.32
CA ASP A 622 -44.06 1.90 2.47
C ASP A 622 -43.31 2.08 3.81
N THR A 623 -43.74 1.42 4.88
CA THR A 623 -43.06 1.45 6.20
C THR A 623 -41.64 0.90 6.12
N ILE A 624 -41.45 -0.20 5.40
CA ILE A 624 -40.13 -0.82 5.18
C ILE A 624 -39.31 0.02 4.21
N ASN A 625 -39.88 0.37 3.06
CA ASN A 625 -39.17 1.02 1.96
C ASN A 625 -38.70 2.45 2.31
N ASN A 626 -39.44 3.15 3.18
CA ASN A 626 -39.09 4.53 3.54
C ASN A 626 -38.15 4.62 4.74
N SER A 627 -38.04 3.58 5.58
CA SER A 627 -37.13 3.57 6.73
C SER A 627 -35.86 2.77 6.43
N LEU A 628 -34.74 3.48 6.39
CA LEU A 628 -33.40 2.88 6.31
C LEU A 628 -33.08 2.04 7.55
N HIS A 629 -33.57 2.45 8.72
CA HIS A 629 -33.38 1.71 9.96
C HIS A 629 -34.17 0.39 10.01
N PHE A 630 -35.38 0.35 9.44
CA PHE A 630 -36.13 -0.90 9.31
C PHE A 630 -35.45 -1.86 8.33
N GLN A 631 -34.99 -1.37 7.18
CA GLN A 631 -34.23 -2.16 6.20
C GLN A 631 -32.95 -2.73 6.82
N LEU A 632 -32.12 -1.86 7.42
CA LEU A 632 -30.89 -2.28 8.08
C LEU A 632 -31.17 -3.27 9.22
N GLY A 633 -32.23 -3.08 9.99
CA GLY A 633 -32.65 -4.02 11.03
C GLY A 633 -32.97 -5.42 10.46
N LEU A 634 -33.75 -5.48 9.38
CA LEU A 634 -34.08 -6.75 8.71
C LEU A 634 -32.87 -7.42 8.06
N ASP A 635 -32.02 -6.63 7.40
CA ASP A 635 -30.83 -7.12 6.72
C ASP A 635 -29.82 -7.69 7.73
N LEU A 636 -29.59 -6.97 8.84
CA LEU A 636 -28.76 -7.47 9.94
C LEU A 636 -29.37 -8.71 10.58
N ALA A 637 -30.69 -8.76 10.82
CA ALA A 637 -31.31 -9.97 11.38
C ALA A 637 -31.10 -11.19 10.46
N SER A 638 -31.33 -11.01 9.15
CA SER A 638 -31.15 -12.06 8.15
C SER A 638 -29.69 -12.48 8.03
N LEU A 639 -28.78 -11.51 7.96
CA LEU A 639 -27.34 -11.76 7.87
C LEU A 639 -26.83 -12.44 9.14
N GLY A 640 -27.26 -12.03 10.33
CA GLY A 640 -26.86 -12.63 11.60
C GLY A 640 -27.27 -14.10 11.71
N VAL A 641 -28.48 -14.45 11.25
CA VAL A 641 -28.94 -15.84 11.14
C VAL A 641 -28.05 -16.62 10.17
N ILE A 642 -27.77 -16.08 8.99
CA ILE A 642 -26.91 -16.73 8.00
C ILE A 642 -25.47 -16.87 8.51
N THR A 643 -24.90 -15.86 9.19
CA THR A 643 -23.56 -15.92 9.77
C THR A 643 -23.46 -17.01 10.84
N SER A 644 -24.49 -17.15 11.68
CA SER A 644 -24.54 -18.26 12.64
C SER A 644 -24.68 -19.60 11.93
N LEU A 645 -25.51 -19.69 10.89
CA LEU A 645 -25.66 -20.90 10.08
C LEU A 645 -24.34 -21.30 9.40
N VAL A 646 -23.59 -20.33 8.86
CA VAL A 646 -22.24 -20.53 8.30
C VAL A 646 -21.34 -21.15 9.35
N ALA A 647 -21.32 -20.63 10.58
CA ALA A 647 -20.52 -21.22 11.66
C ALA A 647 -20.93 -22.67 11.94
N GLN A 648 -22.24 -22.96 12.03
CA GLN A 648 -22.76 -24.31 12.32
C GLN A 648 -22.47 -25.30 11.17
N HIS A 649 -22.59 -24.86 9.94
CA HIS A 649 -22.36 -25.70 8.77
C HIS A 649 -20.87 -25.91 8.51
N MET A 650 -20.02 -24.90 8.64
CA MET A 650 -18.59 -25.04 8.34
C MET A 650 -17.88 -26.02 9.28
N TYR A 651 -18.30 -26.14 10.54
CA TYR A 651 -17.67 -27.11 11.45
C TYR A 651 -18.20 -28.55 11.24
N SER A 652 -19.48 -28.70 10.90
CA SER A 652 -20.13 -30.01 10.75
C SER A 652 -20.02 -30.59 9.33
N LEU A 653 -19.94 -29.72 8.32
CA LEU A 653 -19.79 -30.02 6.90
C LEU A 653 -18.58 -29.25 6.34
N PRO A 654 -17.33 -29.66 6.64
CA PRO A 654 -16.13 -28.93 6.22
C PRO A 654 -16.05 -28.81 4.69
N ALA A 655 -16.06 -27.59 4.17
CA ALA A 655 -16.01 -27.34 2.72
C ALA A 655 -14.59 -27.34 2.15
N TYR A 656 -13.57 -27.10 2.98
CA TYR A 656 -12.19 -26.92 2.53
C TYR A 656 -11.32 -28.13 2.85
N ALA A 657 -10.45 -28.49 1.90
CA ALA A 657 -9.58 -29.64 2.02
C ALA A 657 -8.68 -29.55 3.27
N PHE A 658 -8.65 -30.62 4.05
CA PHE A 658 -7.84 -30.79 5.27
C PHE A 658 -8.21 -29.89 6.47
N ILE A 659 -9.20 -29.00 6.36
CA ILE A 659 -9.56 -28.09 7.46
C ILE A 659 -10.10 -28.83 8.70
N ALA A 660 -10.75 -29.99 8.51
CA ALA A 660 -11.25 -30.82 9.59
C ALA A 660 -10.14 -31.42 10.48
N LYS A 661 -8.89 -31.40 10.01
CA LYS A 661 -7.72 -31.87 10.75
C LYS A 661 -6.96 -30.72 11.43
N ASP A 662 -7.30 -29.46 11.11
CA ASP A 662 -6.76 -28.27 11.75
C ASP A 662 -7.73 -27.75 12.81
N PHE A 663 -7.65 -28.36 13.99
CA PHE A 663 -8.58 -28.12 15.10
C PHE A 663 -8.58 -26.67 15.59
N THR A 664 -7.40 -26.02 15.60
CA THR A 664 -7.28 -24.64 16.09
C THR A 664 -7.97 -23.67 15.13
N THR A 665 -7.76 -23.84 13.82
CA THR A 665 -8.43 -23.06 12.79
C THR A 665 -9.94 -23.26 12.81
N GLN A 666 -10.42 -24.50 12.97
CA GLN A 666 -11.85 -24.79 13.04
C GLN A 666 -12.52 -24.13 14.27
N ALA A 667 -11.86 -24.20 15.43
CA ALA A 667 -12.33 -23.54 16.65
C ALA A 667 -12.34 -21.99 16.52
N ALA A 668 -11.29 -21.44 15.91
CA ALA A 668 -11.18 -20.00 15.66
C ALA A 668 -12.28 -19.51 14.72
N LEU A 669 -12.51 -20.20 13.58
CA LEU A 669 -13.54 -19.84 12.62
C LEU A 669 -14.96 -19.93 13.20
N TYR A 670 -15.26 -20.99 13.96
CA TYR A 670 -16.57 -21.13 14.61
C TYR A 670 -16.81 -19.99 15.60
N THR A 671 -15.84 -19.73 16.48
CA THR A 671 -15.94 -18.68 17.50
C THR A 671 -16.07 -17.31 16.84
N HIS A 672 -15.23 -17.02 15.84
CA HIS A 672 -15.24 -15.77 15.08
C HIS A 672 -16.63 -15.47 14.49
N HIS A 673 -17.19 -16.42 13.72
CA HIS A 673 -18.49 -16.22 13.08
C HIS A 673 -19.63 -16.15 14.11
N GLN A 674 -19.59 -16.91 15.21
CA GLN A 674 -20.61 -16.81 16.27
C GLN A 674 -20.58 -15.46 17.00
N TYR A 675 -19.39 -14.92 17.29
CA TYR A 675 -19.29 -13.57 17.87
C TYR A 675 -19.81 -12.51 16.91
N ILE A 676 -19.43 -12.56 15.62
CA ILE A 676 -19.94 -11.64 14.60
C ILE A 676 -21.47 -11.74 14.49
N ALA A 677 -22.02 -12.96 14.45
CA ALA A 677 -23.47 -13.17 14.42
C ALA A 677 -24.16 -12.50 15.63
N GLY A 678 -23.59 -12.64 16.84
CA GLY A 678 -24.10 -11.97 18.05
C GLY A 678 -24.11 -10.44 17.95
N PHE A 679 -23.03 -9.84 17.45
CA PHE A 679 -22.96 -8.39 17.23
C PHE A 679 -23.96 -7.91 16.18
N ILE A 680 -24.05 -8.61 15.04
CA ILE A 680 -24.98 -8.31 13.96
C ILE A 680 -26.43 -8.41 14.46
N MET A 681 -26.79 -9.48 15.18
CA MET A 681 -28.13 -9.65 15.74
C MET A 681 -28.47 -8.56 16.75
N THR A 682 -27.51 -8.15 17.59
CA THR A 682 -27.71 -7.02 18.52
C THR A 682 -27.95 -5.72 17.76
N GLY A 683 -27.17 -5.47 16.70
CA GLY A 683 -27.37 -4.33 15.80
C GLY A 683 -28.74 -4.33 15.12
N ALA A 684 -29.25 -5.50 14.73
CA ALA A 684 -30.58 -5.65 14.15
C ALA A 684 -31.69 -5.12 15.07
N PHE A 685 -31.67 -5.54 16.35
CA PHE A 685 -32.64 -5.06 17.35
C PHE A 685 -32.42 -3.60 17.73
N ALA A 686 -31.17 -3.12 17.75
CA ALA A 686 -30.88 -1.71 17.99
C ALA A 686 -31.48 -0.82 16.90
N HIS A 687 -31.27 -1.15 15.62
CA HIS A 687 -31.87 -0.42 14.50
C HIS A 687 -33.39 -0.58 14.43
N GLY A 688 -33.93 -1.75 14.81
CA GLY A 688 -35.37 -1.92 14.99
C GLY A 688 -35.95 -0.99 16.06
N ALA A 689 -35.25 -0.78 17.18
CA ALA A 689 -35.66 0.17 18.21
C ALA A 689 -35.54 1.63 17.74
N ILE A 690 -34.47 1.97 16.99
CA ILE A 690 -34.31 3.31 16.40
C ILE A 690 -35.45 3.60 15.43
N PHE A 691 -35.83 2.64 14.58
CA PHE A 691 -37.00 2.74 13.70
C PHE A 691 -38.27 3.11 14.49
N PHE A 692 -38.56 2.40 15.59
CA PHE A 692 -39.75 2.69 16.39
C PHE A 692 -39.76 4.09 17.03
N ILE A 693 -38.58 4.71 17.17
CA ILE A 693 -38.44 6.05 17.75
C ILE A 693 -38.48 7.14 16.67
N ARG A 694 -37.74 6.96 15.57
CA ARG A 694 -37.54 7.99 14.55
C ARG A 694 -38.56 7.93 13.40
N ASP A 695 -38.93 6.72 12.97
CA ASP A 695 -39.56 6.53 11.65
C ASP A 695 -40.96 5.91 11.71
N TYR A 696 -41.32 5.24 12.81
CA TYR A 696 -42.62 4.58 12.93
C TYR A 696 -43.77 5.60 12.97
N ASN A 697 -44.67 5.49 12.00
CA ASN A 697 -45.91 6.27 11.94
C ASN A 697 -47.11 5.39 12.37
N PRO A 698 -47.75 5.68 13.52
CA PRO A 698 -48.91 4.92 14.01
C PRO A 698 -50.15 5.01 13.10
N GLU A 699 -50.37 6.16 12.45
CA GLU A 699 -51.54 6.36 11.57
C GLU A 699 -51.42 5.52 10.30
N GLN A 700 -50.22 5.49 9.71
CA GLN A 700 -49.96 4.67 8.52
C GLN A 700 -50.04 3.16 8.81
N ASN A 701 -49.70 2.77 10.04
CA ASN A 701 -49.67 1.37 10.48
C ASN A 701 -50.94 0.94 11.23
N GLU A 702 -52.00 1.77 11.26
CA GLU A 702 -53.20 1.51 12.03
C GLU A 702 -53.83 0.12 11.72
N ASP A 703 -54.08 -0.65 12.78
CA ASP A 703 -54.64 -2.01 12.76
C ASP A 703 -53.91 -3.01 11.84
N ASN A 704 -52.67 -2.72 11.43
CA ASN A 704 -51.84 -3.69 10.73
C ASN A 704 -51.10 -4.60 11.71
N VAL A 705 -50.39 -5.61 11.20
CA VAL A 705 -49.68 -6.58 12.06
C VAL A 705 -48.64 -5.94 12.98
N LEU A 706 -48.01 -4.84 12.57
CA LEU A 706 -46.97 -4.17 13.36
C LEU A 706 -47.59 -3.39 14.52
N ALA A 707 -48.65 -2.61 14.27
CA ALA A 707 -49.37 -1.89 15.32
C ALA A 707 -49.96 -2.85 16.36
N ARG A 708 -50.55 -3.96 15.89
CA ARG A 708 -51.12 -4.96 16.79
C ARG A 708 -50.08 -5.54 17.73
N MET A 709 -48.87 -5.85 17.26
CA MET A 709 -47.77 -6.32 18.14
C MET A 709 -47.44 -5.31 19.25
N LEU A 710 -47.58 -4.00 18.99
CA LEU A 710 -47.37 -2.97 20.01
C LEU A 710 -48.51 -2.88 21.03
N ASP A 711 -49.75 -3.21 20.62
CA ASP A 711 -50.92 -3.16 21.51
C ASP A 711 -50.90 -4.22 22.61
N HIS A 712 -50.14 -5.30 22.42
CA HIS A 712 -50.01 -6.41 23.38
C HIS A 712 -48.55 -6.76 23.73
N LYS A 713 -47.63 -5.80 23.56
CA LYS A 713 -46.27 -5.88 24.11
C LYS A 713 -46.28 -5.76 25.64
#